data_AF-V2X1S2-F1
#
_entry.id   AF-V2X1S2-F1
#
_cell.length_a   1.000
_cell.length_b   1.000
_cell.length_c   1.000
_cell.angle_alpha   90.00
_cell.angle_beta   90.00
_cell.angle_gamma   90.00
#
_symmetry.space_group_name_H-M   'P 1'
#
loop_
_entity.id
_entity.type
_entity.pdbx_description
1 polymer ?
#
loop_
_entity_poly.entity_id
_entity_poly.type
_entity_poly.pdbx_seq_one_letter_code
_entity_poly.pdbx_strand_id
1 'polypeptide(L)'
;MPSASNNEFILSDDPINLELGTKEFWTTSESEFEDHSMDMDQDWDARIVSEEIRQGKSRYEIAWDNWHRADGTNTTWDHKETSDEPALLATWAEKTNRYRERLVKDSLDIEIWSNLDLLETDTRLHAQALEKKLETRRRNPLDLRRRMHALERKHGIVDGRLQVDRDDAAAGSSRQGNQRNITSREAVTQGYCRESLTVKPRRRYPYAHYFTLLRHMVISSYGLLLAIINWISSANLRYALKDGNTVAAYASTMMWFNTSTVLPLGNGRLGAEMLGLVPAEVIVLNEDHIWSGSMNDPNNKNCSNWLPQIREYIWQDKLDLAQNLTQDSCMGIPLKQQMYQTAGNLTLTFPDASLSDVKNYNHSLDLTTAIATTTYVIDAVQFTRSAFASHPDNVIVIKISTNETGKVEFKAGLLTPMVGPNFVVTNNSLSMTAKGTTKYDVPGSIKFLTRIEVATAGANASVEPNEDDATLSVSGADEAQLVIAIDTNFVRYDDVSADPEARVSETLDSVRGKTWDELLDTHLADYQALFGRVDISLGTPSEYTYLPTHIRKNLSGGADADQDVFALYAQYGRYLGIASSRKTEPANLQGIWNHDTNPAWGSKYTININQQMNSWLAEPLNTAETLDPLWNLLTELAERGKAIAAEEYKITRGWVAHHNTGLWRDSAPIDSAYYGMWHMGVAWLMQNVWEHYAFDPSQEEWVRDVAYPLMKGLSEFYLEFLVPTPKEVEDTEYLVMVPSMSPEHGLGTYSGTKISLTYGTNIDNSLLRDLFNHTAGFASLLGVDEEFAANLTKTTSRLMPIRIGSLGQIQEWAKDYDSNGGTNHLSQLYPLFPGAQIDSRFNTTLVNAAKVSLKQRGDSSAGWPTAWRANCFARLLDGEKAYYYMQRLLHLFSYDNLWSINDVFQIDANFGGANAVAEMILQSHNGEIHILPAIPASWKEGNVTGFRARGGFTLDIAWSDGSLVSAKLKSTSGTLARVRYNSNAIDLAFDKEEEKTLTASDFLIV
;
A
#
# COMPACT_ATOMS: atom_id res chain seq x y z
N MET A 1 72.13 -4.83 -10.83
CA MET A 1 72.66 -3.44 -10.86
C MET A 1 72.12 -2.75 -12.10
N PRO A 2 71.78 -1.45 -12.09
CA PRO A 2 72.07 -0.48 -11.02
C PRO A 2 70.98 -0.33 -9.93
N SER A 3 69.82 0.26 -10.23
CA SER A 3 69.07 1.18 -9.34
C SER A 3 67.58 1.27 -9.74
N ALA A 4 66.61 1.75 -8.95
CA ALA A 4 66.47 2.17 -7.53
C ALA A 4 64.99 2.60 -7.30
N SER A 5 64.40 2.75 -6.10
CA SER A 5 64.82 2.46 -4.72
C SER A 5 63.58 2.33 -3.80
N ASN A 6 63.69 1.51 -2.75
CA ASN A 6 62.75 1.36 -1.62
C ASN A 6 61.43 0.66 -2.00
N ASN A 7 61.35 -0.69 -1.98
CA ASN A 7 61.24 -1.59 -0.81
C ASN A 7 59.93 -1.32 -0.04
N GLU A 8 58.86 -2.14 -0.07
CA GLU A 8 58.68 -3.61 -0.10
C GLU A 8 59.09 -4.40 1.15
N PHE A 9 58.12 -5.12 1.72
CA PHE A 9 58.14 -6.48 2.29
C PHE A 9 56.69 -7.01 2.15
N ILE A 10 56.39 -7.97 1.25
CA ILE A 10 56.38 -9.45 1.48
C ILE A 10 55.22 -9.85 2.44
N LEU A 11 54.10 -10.43 1.99
CA LEU A 11 53.85 -11.81 1.45
C LEU A 11 54.09 -12.91 2.51
N SER A 12 53.29 -14.00 2.64
CA SER A 12 52.14 -14.55 1.88
C SER A 12 51.06 -15.08 2.90
N ASP A 13 49.98 -15.84 2.64
CA ASP A 13 49.66 -16.97 1.73
C ASP A 13 48.21 -16.95 1.18
N ASP A 14 47.98 -17.78 0.15
CA ASP A 14 46.77 -18.03 -0.68
C ASP A 14 45.77 -19.02 0.01
N PRO A 15 44.59 -19.48 -0.54
CA PRO A 15 44.13 -19.40 -1.94
C PRO A 15 42.59 -19.23 -2.27
N ILE A 16 42.30 -19.11 -3.59
CA ILE A 16 41.13 -19.64 -4.36
C ILE A 16 39.79 -18.84 -4.45
N ASN A 17 39.41 -18.49 -5.70
CA ASN A 17 38.11 -18.52 -6.44
C ASN A 17 36.78 -18.07 -5.78
N LEU A 18 35.70 -17.64 -6.49
CA LEU A 18 35.33 -17.36 -7.91
C LEU A 18 34.37 -16.11 -7.83
N GLU A 19 33.87 -15.42 -8.86
CA GLU A 19 33.25 -15.84 -10.13
C GLU A 19 33.03 -14.62 -11.07
N LEU A 20 32.81 -14.82 -12.38
CA LEU A 20 32.45 -13.76 -13.35
C LEU A 20 31.57 -14.31 -14.50
N GLY A 21 30.48 -13.60 -14.82
CA GLY A 21 29.48 -13.96 -15.86
C GLY A 21 28.06 -14.13 -15.24
N THR A 22 26.95 -13.86 -15.91
CA THR A 22 26.64 -13.62 -17.35
C THR A 22 25.98 -12.25 -17.58
N LYS A 23 26.37 -11.45 -18.58
CA LYS A 23 26.14 -11.49 -20.05
C LYS A 23 24.74 -10.96 -20.47
N GLU A 24 24.74 -10.04 -21.43
CA GLU A 24 23.63 -9.10 -21.73
C GLU A 24 22.57 -9.63 -22.73
N PHE A 25 21.47 -8.89 -22.84
CA PHE A 25 20.39 -9.03 -23.82
C PHE A 25 20.82 -8.63 -25.25
N TRP A 26 19.88 -8.78 -26.21
CA TRP A 26 19.91 -8.34 -27.62
C TRP A 26 20.69 -9.23 -28.60
N THR A 27 19.92 -10.03 -29.36
CA THR A 27 20.39 -10.72 -30.56
C THR A 27 20.64 -9.75 -31.72
N THR A 28 21.66 -10.05 -32.51
CA THR A 28 22.16 -9.23 -33.62
C THR A 28 21.63 -9.70 -34.98
N SER A 29 21.58 -8.79 -35.95
CA SER A 29 21.40 -9.10 -37.38
C SER A 29 22.69 -9.67 -37.98
N GLU A 30 23.16 -10.81 -37.45
CA GLU A 30 24.37 -11.49 -37.88
C GLU A 30 24.10 -12.43 -39.06
N SER A 31 24.36 -11.93 -40.27
CA SER A 31 24.95 -12.73 -41.33
C SER A 31 26.28 -12.09 -41.71
N GLU A 32 27.34 -12.90 -41.74
CA GLU A 32 28.66 -12.44 -42.20
C GLU A 32 28.68 -12.25 -43.72
N PHE A 33 29.75 -11.64 -44.21
CA PHE A 33 29.92 -11.26 -45.62
C PHE A 33 30.02 -12.52 -46.52
N GLU A 34 28.99 -12.84 -47.32
CA GLU A 34 29.12 -13.84 -48.38
C GLU A 34 29.90 -13.25 -49.56
N ASP A 35 31.20 -13.59 -49.58
CA ASP A 35 32.30 -13.08 -50.41
C ASP A 35 32.22 -13.45 -51.91
N HIS A 36 31.03 -13.39 -52.51
CA HIS A 36 30.69 -14.05 -53.78
C HIS A 36 29.98 -13.13 -54.81
N SER A 37 30.02 -11.80 -54.64
CA SER A 37 29.42 -10.86 -55.60
C SER A 37 30.15 -9.53 -55.84
N MET A 38 31.20 -9.20 -55.07
CA MET A 38 31.95 -7.96 -55.27
C MET A 38 33.21 -8.21 -56.10
N ASP A 39 33.36 -7.43 -57.16
CA ASP A 39 34.55 -7.38 -58.00
C ASP A 39 35.61 -6.53 -57.29
N MET A 40 36.63 -7.18 -56.73
CA MET A 40 37.61 -6.57 -55.81
C MET A 40 38.56 -5.54 -56.46
N ASP A 41 38.54 -5.43 -57.80
CA ASP A 41 39.35 -4.50 -58.58
C ASP A 41 38.61 -3.17 -58.92
N GLN A 42 37.49 -2.86 -58.26
CA GLN A 42 36.74 -1.60 -58.43
C GLN A 42 36.79 -0.70 -57.19
N ASP A 43 36.90 0.62 -57.40
CA ASP A 43 36.77 1.62 -56.32
C ASP A 43 35.28 1.79 -55.96
N TRP A 44 34.89 1.43 -54.73
CA TRP A 44 33.50 1.54 -54.25
C TRP A 44 33.30 2.76 -53.36
N ASP A 45 32.59 3.79 -53.86
CA ASP A 45 32.17 4.95 -53.05
C ASP A 45 31.32 4.50 -51.84
N ALA A 46 31.77 4.90 -50.65
CA ALA A 46 31.24 4.45 -49.37
C ALA A 46 31.11 5.60 -48.37
N ARG A 47 30.19 5.49 -47.41
CA ARG A 47 30.08 6.43 -46.28
C ARG A 47 29.65 5.73 -45.00
N ILE A 48 30.23 6.17 -43.88
CA ILE A 48 29.71 5.81 -42.56
C ILE A 48 28.36 6.52 -42.36
N VAL A 49 27.33 5.74 -42.03
CA VAL A 49 25.96 6.22 -41.75
C VAL A 49 25.58 6.09 -40.28
N SER A 50 26.12 5.10 -39.57
CA SER A 50 25.90 4.89 -38.12
C SER A 50 27.18 4.45 -37.41
N GLU A 51 27.20 4.59 -36.08
CA GLU A 51 28.30 4.15 -35.21
C GLU A 51 27.75 3.68 -33.86
N GLU A 52 27.80 2.36 -33.65
CA GLU A 52 27.53 1.69 -32.37
C GLU A 52 28.81 1.72 -31.50
N ILE A 53 28.69 1.71 -30.17
CA ILE A 53 29.81 1.33 -29.29
C ILE A 53 29.45 0.05 -28.56
N ARG A 54 30.17 -1.05 -28.85
CA ARG A 54 30.13 -2.28 -28.05
C ARG A 54 31.41 -2.41 -27.25
N GLN A 55 31.27 -2.66 -25.94
CA GLN A 55 32.39 -2.95 -25.02
C GLN A 55 33.55 -1.94 -25.10
N GLY A 56 33.23 -0.66 -25.32
CA GLY A 56 34.22 0.43 -25.41
C GLY A 56 34.93 0.59 -26.77
N LYS A 57 34.54 -0.16 -27.81
CA LYS A 57 35.02 0.02 -29.19
C LYS A 57 33.89 0.51 -30.10
N SER A 58 34.20 1.45 -30.98
CA SER A 58 33.29 1.87 -32.06
C SER A 58 33.19 0.81 -33.14
N ARG A 59 31.97 0.51 -33.58
CA ARG A 59 31.63 -0.32 -34.74
C ARG A 59 30.85 0.53 -35.73
N TYR A 60 31.23 0.53 -37.01
CA TYR A 60 30.66 1.43 -38.00
C TYR A 60 29.70 0.71 -38.95
N GLU A 61 28.58 1.37 -39.26
CA GLU A 61 27.73 0.99 -40.39
C GLU A 61 28.15 1.80 -41.61
N ILE A 62 28.52 1.10 -42.67
CA ILE A 62 28.92 1.67 -43.96
C ILE A 62 27.73 1.51 -44.92
N ALA A 63 27.28 2.59 -45.54
CA ALA A 63 26.44 2.51 -46.74
C ALA A 63 27.32 2.63 -47.99
N TRP A 64 27.13 1.71 -48.93
CA TRP A 64 27.82 1.69 -50.22
C TRP A 64 26.91 2.30 -51.29
N ASP A 65 27.37 3.30 -52.04
CA ASP A 65 26.49 3.98 -52.99
C ASP A 65 26.19 3.17 -54.27
N ASN A 66 27.08 2.22 -54.62
CA ASN A 66 26.97 1.41 -55.84
C ASN A 66 26.77 -0.11 -55.60
N TRP A 67 26.75 -0.59 -54.35
CA TRP A 67 26.54 -2.02 -54.02
C TRP A 67 25.24 -2.23 -53.25
N HIS A 68 24.51 -3.32 -53.53
CA HIS A 68 23.30 -3.72 -52.82
C HIS A 68 23.25 -5.24 -52.67
N ARG A 69 22.73 -5.75 -51.54
CA ARG A 69 22.36 -7.16 -51.35
C ARG A 69 21.14 -7.54 -52.19
N ALA A 70 20.89 -8.84 -52.29
CA ALA A 70 19.69 -9.40 -52.92
C ALA A 70 18.36 -9.01 -52.21
N ASP A 71 18.42 -8.57 -50.95
CA ASP A 71 17.28 -8.01 -50.20
C ASP A 71 17.04 -6.51 -50.46
N GLY A 72 17.91 -5.85 -51.23
CA GLY A 72 17.85 -4.41 -51.54
C GLY A 72 18.55 -3.50 -50.52
N THR A 73 19.13 -4.01 -49.45
CA THR A 73 19.93 -3.22 -48.50
C THR A 73 21.33 -2.92 -49.05
N ASN A 74 21.86 -1.73 -48.78
CA ASN A 74 23.21 -1.32 -49.16
C ASN A 74 24.14 -1.03 -47.96
N THR A 75 23.77 -1.46 -46.74
CA THR A 75 24.57 -1.20 -45.53
C THR A 75 25.29 -2.43 -44.97
N THR A 76 26.50 -2.26 -44.46
CA THR A 76 27.32 -3.32 -43.85
C THR A 76 27.90 -2.87 -42.53
N TRP A 77 27.81 -3.71 -41.51
CA TRP A 77 28.34 -3.44 -40.18
C TRP A 77 29.75 -4.01 -40.01
N ASP A 78 30.74 -3.13 -40.04
CA ASP A 78 32.17 -3.40 -39.78
C ASP A 78 32.87 -4.26 -40.85
N HIS A 79 33.40 -3.62 -41.90
CA HIS A 79 34.40 -4.26 -42.77
C HIS A 79 35.78 -4.18 -42.10
N LYS A 80 36.65 -5.17 -42.31
CA LYS A 80 38.01 -5.16 -41.73
C LYS A 80 38.79 -3.90 -42.07
N GLU A 81 38.57 -3.40 -43.29
CA GLU A 81 39.24 -2.25 -43.88
C GLU A 81 38.64 -0.90 -43.45
N THR A 82 37.48 -0.86 -42.79
CA THR A 82 36.97 0.43 -42.23
C THR A 82 37.93 1.02 -41.19
N SER A 83 38.71 0.17 -40.52
CA SER A 83 39.82 0.52 -39.64
C SER A 83 40.98 1.20 -40.37
N ASP A 84 41.17 0.83 -41.64
CA ASP A 84 42.30 1.18 -42.50
C ASP A 84 41.93 2.27 -43.54
N GLU A 85 40.68 2.76 -43.51
CA GLU A 85 40.16 3.87 -44.31
C GLU A 85 40.06 5.18 -43.49
N PRO A 86 41.20 5.87 -43.23
CA PRO A 86 41.23 7.07 -42.41
C PRO A 86 40.46 8.25 -43.01
N ALA A 87 40.18 8.25 -44.32
CA ALA A 87 39.40 9.30 -44.98
C ALA A 87 37.92 9.26 -44.55
N LEU A 88 37.33 8.05 -44.51
CA LEU A 88 35.95 7.83 -44.05
C LEU A 88 35.82 8.13 -42.56
N LEU A 89 36.75 7.61 -41.74
CA LEU A 89 36.79 7.86 -40.29
C LEU A 89 36.97 9.35 -39.97
N ALA A 90 37.86 10.06 -40.69
CA ALA A 90 38.04 11.50 -40.51
C ALA A 90 36.78 12.29 -40.90
N THR A 91 36.13 11.93 -42.00
CA THR A 91 34.89 12.60 -42.47
C THR A 91 33.74 12.40 -41.47
N TRP A 92 33.58 11.19 -40.94
CA TRP A 92 32.59 10.90 -39.90
C TRP A 92 32.92 11.59 -38.56
N ALA A 93 34.19 11.57 -38.15
CA ALA A 93 34.67 12.28 -36.97
C ALA A 93 34.46 13.80 -37.09
N GLU A 94 34.63 14.39 -38.27
CA GLU A 94 34.37 15.81 -38.49
C GLU A 94 32.86 16.11 -38.48
N LYS A 95 32.04 15.33 -39.21
CA LYS A 95 30.57 15.45 -39.22
C LYS A 95 29.99 15.41 -37.80
N THR A 96 30.37 14.40 -37.02
CA THR A 96 29.94 14.24 -35.63
C THR A 96 30.55 15.28 -34.68
N ASN A 97 31.76 15.81 -34.94
CA ASN A 97 32.31 16.91 -34.14
C ASN A 97 31.59 18.24 -34.41
N ARG A 98 31.33 18.59 -35.68
CA ARG A 98 30.55 19.79 -36.06
C ARG A 98 29.15 19.74 -35.44
N TYR A 99 28.55 18.56 -35.37
CA TYR A 99 27.25 18.34 -34.74
C TYR A 99 27.31 18.47 -33.21
N ARG A 100 28.26 17.79 -32.55
CA ARG A 100 28.53 17.95 -31.10
C ARG A 100 28.81 19.41 -30.72
N GLU A 101 29.53 20.16 -31.56
CA GLU A 101 29.79 21.60 -31.32
C GLU A 101 28.58 22.50 -31.54
N ARG A 102 27.57 22.05 -32.29
CA ARG A 102 26.26 22.70 -32.37
C ARG A 102 25.47 22.47 -31.08
N LEU A 103 25.32 21.20 -30.67
CA LEU A 103 24.67 20.83 -29.39
C LEU A 103 25.32 21.52 -28.17
N VAL A 104 26.65 21.70 -28.15
CA VAL A 104 27.36 22.43 -27.08
C VAL A 104 26.98 23.93 -27.02
N LYS A 105 26.66 24.55 -28.16
CA LYS A 105 26.24 25.97 -28.24
C LYS A 105 24.76 26.14 -27.92
N ASP A 106 23.92 25.30 -28.50
CA ASP A 106 22.47 25.41 -28.43
C ASP A 106 21.95 24.97 -27.03
N SER A 107 22.78 24.25 -26.27
CA SER A 107 22.56 23.93 -24.85
C SER A 107 22.85 25.13 -23.91
N LEU A 108 22.32 26.31 -24.24
CA LEU A 108 22.15 27.44 -23.34
C LEU A 108 20.69 27.89 -23.44
N ASP A 109 20.00 27.87 -22.30
CA ASP A 109 18.58 28.19 -22.12
C ASP A 109 17.63 27.22 -22.88
N ILE A 110 17.31 26.10 -22.24
CA ILE A 110 16.19 25.22 -22.64
C ILE A 110 14.93 25.69 -21.91
N GLU A 111 14.07 26.42 -22.62
CA GLU A 111 12.67 26.57 -22.20
C GLU A 111 11.95 25.22 -22.39
N ILE A 112 11.18 24.77 -21.39
CA ILE A 112 10.31 23.61 -21.53
C ILE A 112 9.01 24.08 -22.16
N TRP A 113 8.84 23.81 -23.46
CA TRP A 113 7.56 23.91 -24.14
C TRP A 113 6.95 22.52 -24.29
N SER A 114 5.76 22.32 -23.72
CA SER A 114 4.95 21.13 -23.94
C SER A 114 4.23 21.21 -25.28
N ASN A 115 4.44 20.20 -26.15
CA ASN A 115 3.47 19.66 -27.10
C ASN A 115 4.06 18.43 -27.80
N LEU A 116 3.20 17.60 -28.40
CA LEU A 116 3.61 16.45 -29.22
C LEU A 116 4.34 16.95 -30.49
N ASP A 117 5.54 16.44 -30.77
CA ASP A 117 5.81 15.54 -31.91
C ASP A 117 7.27 14.98 -31.87
N LEU A 118 7.58 14.08 -32.82
CA LEU A 118 8.89 13.60 -33.30
C LEU A 118 9.64 12.49 -32.53
N LEU A 119 10.37 11.70 -33.34
CA LEU A 119 10.97 10.39 -33.04
C LEU A 119 12.51 10.44 -32.96
N GLU A 120 13.06 9.66 -32.03
CA GLU A 120 14.34 8.89 -32.06
C GLU A 120 15.71 9.52 -32.41
N THR A 121 16.77 8.76 -32.07
CA THR A 121 18.16 8.82 -32.60
C THR A 121 19.15 9.95 -32.19
N ASP A 122 19.39 10.23 -30.89
CA ASP A 122 20.57 11.08 -30.54
C ASP A 122 21.23 10.98 -29.13
N THR A 123 21.12 9.85 -28.42
CA THR A 123 21.60 9.75 -27.01
C THR A 123 23.13 9.87 -26.83
N ARG A 124 23.96 9.38 -27.77
CA ARG A 124 25.42 9.38 -27.61
C ARG A 124 26.09 10.73 -27.88
N LEU A 125 25.61 11.51 -28.85
CA LEU A 125 26.24 12.79 -29.20
C LEU A 125 25.93 13.86 -28.15
N HIS A 126 24.77 13.80 -27.48
CA HIS A 126 24.48 14.60 -26.29
C HIS A 126 25.44 14.32 -25.11
N ALA A 127 25.74 13.05 -24.81
CA ALA A 127 26.68 12.70 -23.73
C ALA A 127 28.10 13.26 -24.01
N GLN A 128 28.60 13.09 -25.23
CA GLN A 128 29.90 13.61 -25.64
C GLN A 128 29.94 15.14 -25.76
N ALA A 129 28.81 15.78 -26.11
CA ALA A 129 28.66 17.24 -26.03
C ALA A 129 28.75 17.72 -24.58
N LEU A 130 28.10 17.04 -23.63
CA LEU A 130 28.18 17.34 -22.20
C LEU A 130 29.62 17.20 -21.67
N GLU A 131 30.35 16.14 -22.03
CA GLU A 131 31.77 16.01 -21.68
C GLU A 131 32.63 17.12 -22.29
N LYS A 132 32.46 17.46 -23.57
CA LYS A 132 33.18 18.57 -24.23
C LYS A 132 32.86 19.94 -23.61
N LYS A 133 31.63 20.13 -23.12
CA LYS A 133 31.17 21.30 -22.35
C LYS A 133 31.84 21.37 -20.96
N LEU A 134 31.98 20.23 -20.28
CA LEU A 134 32.69 20.10 -19.00
C LEU A 134 34.20 20.29 -19.15
N GLU A 135 34.82 19.70 -20.17
CA GLU A 135 36.22 19.94 -20.54
C GLU A 135 36.49 21.41 -20.84
N THR A 136 35.61 22.07 -21.61
CA THR A 136 35.75 23.50 -21.91
C THR A 136 35.69 24.35 -20.64
N ARG A 137 34.81 24.02 -19.69
CA ARG A 137 34.77 24.65 -18.35
C ARG A 137 35.98 24.29 -17.46
N ARG A 138 36.63 23.14 -17.66
CA ARG A 138 37.87 22.77 -16.95
C ARG A 138 39.11 23.47 -17.52
N ARG A 139 39.17 23.67 -18.84
CA ARG A 139 40.31 24.32 -19.54
C ARG A 139 40.23 25.85 -19.51
N ASN A 140 39.02 26.42 -19.52
CA ASN A 140 38.76 27.81 -19.14
C ASN A 140 37.93 27.82 -17.84
N PRO A 141 38.58 27.61 -16.67
CA PRO A 141 37.90 27.78 -15.39
C PRO A 141 37.35 29.20 -15.29
N LEU A 142 36.13 29.34 -14.77
CA LEU A 142 35.47 30.64 -14.66
C LEU A 142 36.28 31.57 -13.75
N ASP A 143 36.90 32.59 -14.34
CA ASP A 143 37.35 33.78 -13.60
C ASP A 143 36.11 34.56 -13.14
N LEU A 144 35.49 34.03 -12.09
CA LEU A 144 34.35 34.63 -11.39
C LEU A 144 34.71 36.04 -10.92
N ARG A 145 35.99 36.34 -10.64
CA ARG A 145 36.43 37.66 -10.23
C ARG A 145 36.39 38.66 -11.39
N ARG A 146 36.81 38.30 -12.60
CA ARG A 146 36.56 39.12 -13.81
C ARG A 146 35.07 39.26 -14.12
N ARG A 147 34.28 38.20 -13.95
CA ARG A 147 32.83 38.23 -14.24
C ARG A 147 32.06 39.09 -13.23
N MET A 148 32.39 38.98 -11.94
CA MET A 148 31.94 39.89 -10.87
C MET A 148 32.41 41.32 -11.15
N HIS A 149 33.70 41.57 -11.37
CA HIS A 149 34.19 42.91 -11.72
C HIS A 149 33.64 43.46 -13.06
N ALA A 150 33.04 42.64 -13.92
CA ALA A 150 32.28 43.11 -15.09
C ALA A 150 30.83 43.47 -14.71
N LEU A 151 30.19 42.68 -13.84
CA LEU A 151 28.86 42.96 -13.28
C LEU A 151 28.88 44.18 -12.35
N GLU A 152 29.78 44.26 -11.39
CA GLU A 152 29.99 45.41 -10.49
C GLU A 152 30.14 46.72 -11.27
N ARG A 153 30.91 46.72 -12.38
CA ARG A 153 31.03 47.88 -13.28
C ARG A 153 29.81 48.12 -14.16
N LYS A 154 29.05 47.08 -14.53
CA LYS A 154 27.73 47.20 -15.20
C LYS A 154 26.66 47.75 -14.26
N HIS A 155 26.81 47.56 -12.95
CA HIS A 155 25.87 47.94 -11.90
C HIS A 155 26.36 49.08 -10.98
N GLY A 156 27.48 49.73 -11.31
CA GLY A 156 27.93 50.98 -10.68
C GLY A 156 28.61 50.87 -9.31
N ILE A 157 29.05 49.69 -8.88
CA ILE A 157 29.59 49.46 -7.53
C ILE A 157 31.13 49.59 -7.53
N VAL A 158 31.64 50.68 -6.92
CA VAL A 158 32.92 50.87 -6.16
C VAL A 158 33.36 52.35 -6.19
N ASP A 159 33.36 53.03 -5.03
CA ASP A 159 34.59 53.45 -4.31
C ASP A 159 34.22 53.68 -2.83
N GLY A 160 35.19 53.52 -1.91
CA GLY A 160 34.92 53.40 -0.47
C GLY A 160 36.14 52.97 0.34
N ARG A 161 37.27 53.65 0.15
CA ARG A 161 38.56 53.40 0.83
C ARG A 161 38.47 53.75 2.34
N LEU A 162 39.35 53.33 3.25
CA LEU A 162 40.83 53.19 3.19
C LEU A 162 41.35 52.27 4.34
N GLN A 163 42.64 51.91 4.28
CA GLN A 163 43.63 51.33 5.25
C GLN A 163 43.28 51.19 6.77
N VAL A 164 43.94 50.33 7.58
CA VAL A 164 45.38 50.34 8.00
C VAL A 164 45.89 48.97 8.53
N ASP A 165 47.23 48.80 8.49
CA ASP A 165 48.17 47.90 9.24
C ASP A 165 47.79 47.50 10.71
N ARG A 166 48.42 46.57 11.48
CA ARG A 166 49.45 45.50 11.34
C ARG A 166 49.67 44.74 12.69
N ASP A 167 50.32 43.57 12.60
CA ASP A 167 51.33 42.97 13.51
C ASP A 167 51.01 42.62 15.01
N ASP A 168 51.82 41.65 15.52
CA ASP A 168 52.03 41.13 16.90
C ASP A 168 50.87 40.44 17.67
N ALA A 169 50.98 39.18 18.18
CA ALA A 169 51.96 38.44 19.01
C ALA A 169 51.65 38.52 20.53
N ALA A 170 51.86 37.52 21.41
CA ALA A 170 52.37 36.14 21.31
C ALA A 170 51.95 35.26 22.52
N ALA A 171 52.21 33.94 22.45
CA ALA A 171 52.31 32.95 23.56
C ALA A 171 51.05 32.63 24.41
N GLY A 172 50.95 31.46 25.07
CA GLY A 172 51.73 30.23 24.92
C GLY A 172 51.82 29.32 26.17
N SER A 173 51.82 27.99 25.95
CA SER A 173 52.18 26.91 26.92
C SER A 173 51.20 26.66 28.10
N SER A 174 51.24 25.55 28.87
CA SER A 174 51.53 24.11 28.59
C SER A 174 51.30 23.26 29.87
N ARG A 175 51.33 21.91 29.76
CA ARG A 175 51.64 20.92 30.85
C ARG A 175 50.58 20.74 31.97
N GLN A 176 50.52 19.64 32.75
CA GLN A 176 50.92 18.21 32.61
C GLN A 176 50.29 17.38 33.76
N GLY A 177 50.25 16.04 33.64
CA GLY A 177 50.26 15.11 34.79
C GLY A 177 48.93 14.37 35.12
N ASN A 178 48.91 13.18 35.75
CA ASN A 178 49.44 11.83 35.41
C ASN A 178 49.32 10.90 36.67
N GLN A 179 49.37 9.57 36.52
CA GLN A 179 49.33 8.49 37.55
C GLN A 179 47.93 8.21 38.15
N ARG A 180 47.42 6.96 38.30
CA ARG A 180 47.89 5.70 38.99
C ARG A 180 47.87 5.81 40.53
N ASN A 181 47.49 4.83 41.37
CA ASN A 181 47.16 3.37 41.22
C ASN A 181 45.91 3.04 42.14
N ILE A 182 45.60 1.93 42.86
CA ILE A 182 46.24 0.64 43.26
C ILE A 182 45.16 -0.42 43.74
N THR A 183 45.34 -1.73 43.43
CA THR A 183 44.89 -3.02 44.09
C THR A 183 43.46 -3.20 44.72
N SER A 184 42.89 -4.39 45.07
CA SER A 184 43.36 -5.81 45.18
C SER A 184 42.20 -6.86 45.22
N ARG A 185 42.45 -8.07 44.68
CA ARG A 185 42.35 -9.46 45.26
C ARG A 185 41.37 -9.75 46.44
N GLU A 186 40.76 -10.93 46.62
CA GLU A 186 40.72 -12.24 45.89
C GLU A 186 39.56 -13.16 46.40
N ALA A 187 39.16 -14.15 45.59
CA ALA A 187 38.65 -15.55 45.83
C ALA A 187 37.95 -15.96 47.19
N VAL A 188 37.14 -17.04 47.30
CA VAL A 188 37.28 -18.44 46.80
C VAL A 188 35.91 -19.16 46.66
N THR A 189 35.81 -20.09 45.71
CA THR A 189 34.68 -21.02 45.45
C THR A 189 34.80 -22.38 46.15
N GLN A 190 33.70 -23.09 46.46
CA GLN A 190 33.72 -24.56 46.60
C GLN A 190 32.36 -25.27 46.49
N GLY A 191 32.40 -26.58 46.20
CA GLY A 191 31.30 -27.58 46.25
C GLY A 191 31.79 -28.93 45.67
N TYR A 192 31.13 -30.07 45.96
CA TYR A 192 30.95 -31.28 45.09
C TYR A 192 30.30 -32.51 45.82
N CYS A 193 29.75 -33.42 45.01
CA CYS A 193 28.85 -34.59 45.22
C CYS A 193 29.21 -35.75 46.18
N ARG A 194 28.22 -36.67 46.40
CA ARG A 194 28.24 -38.16 46.18
C ARG A 194 26.83 -38.81 46.34
N GLU A 195 26.33 -39.69 45.44
CA GLU A 195 26.41 -41.19 45.33
C GLU A 195 25.80 -42.02 46.49
N SER A 196 25.27 -43.26 46.39
CA SER A 196 24.48 -44.09 45.40
C SER A 196 24.18 -45.51 46.04
N LEU A 197 23.23 -46.38 45.56
CA LEU A 197 23.21 -47.89 45.62
C LEU A 197 21.84 -48.62 45.31
N THR A 198 21.75 -49.97 45.44
CA THR A 198 20.96 -50.87 44.52
C THR A 198 20.26 -52.18 45.06
N VAL A 199 19.08 -52.54 44.49
CA VAL A 199 18.58 -53.90 44.01
C VAL A 199 18.03 -55.04 44.94
N LYS A 200 16.69 -55.33 44.84
CA LYS A 200 15.87 -56.62 44.72
C LYS A 200 16.16 -57.93 45.55
N PRO A 201 15.36 -59.07 45.50
CA PRO A 201 13.90 -59.37 45.25
C PRO A 201 13.24 -60.50 46.14
N ARG A 202 11.91 -60.81 46.02
CA ARG A 202 11.29 -62.20 45.85
C ARG A 202 9.73 -62.35 45.99
N ARG A 203 9.11 -63.10 45.04
CA ARG A 203 7.95 -64.06 45.10
C ARG A 203 6.56 -63.69 45.74
N ARG A 204 5.40 -64.32 45.42
CA ARG A 204 4.79 -64.95 44.19
C ARG A 204 3.32 -65.46 44.49
N TYR A 205 2.48 -65.58 43.43
CA TYR A 205 1.31 -66.50 43.21
C TYR A 205 -0.14 -65.92 43.07
N PRO A 206 -1.07 -66.59 42.32
CA PRO A 206 -1.93 -65.90 41.34
C PRO A 206 -3.44 -66.26 41.33
N TYR A 207 -4.22 -65.63 40.44
CA TYR A 207 -5.23 -66.29 39.57
C TYR A 207 -5.69 -65.34 38.43
N ALA A 208 -6.67 -65.75 37.62
CA ALA A 208 -7.34 -65.01 36.53
C ALA A 208 -6.53 -64.72 35.24
N HIS A 209 -6.56 -65.68 34.30
CA HIS A 209 -6.38 -65.45 32.86
C HIS A 209 -7.64 -65.93 32.14
N TYR A 210 -8.54 -65.02 31.73
CA TYR A 210 -9.62 -65.31 30.78
C TYR A 210 -10.27 -64.08 30.11
N PHE A 211 -10.12 -62.87 30.66
CA PHE A 211 -10.79 -61.66 30.16
C PHE A 211 -10.09 -60.92 29.00
N THR A 212 -8.83 -61.26 28.68
CA THR A 212 -8.00 -60.42 27.79
C THR A 212 -8.34 -60.57 26.30
N LEU A 213 -8.75 -61.77 25.85
CA LEU A 213 -8.90 -62.10 24.42
C LEU A 213 -10.13 -61.43 23.78
N LEU A 214 -11.29 -61.44 24.45
CA LEU A 214 -12.52 -60.82 23.94
C LEU A 214 -12.39 -59.30 23.77
N ARG A 215 -11.60 -58.63 24.62
CA ARG A 215 -11.39 -57.18 24.53
C ARG A 215 -10.60 -56.77 23.28
N HIS A 216 -9.68 -57.61 22.80
CA HIS A 216 -8.84 -57.28 21.64
C HIS A 216 -9.59 -57.37 20.30
N MET A 217 -10.52 -58.31 20.14
CA MET A 217 -11.29 -58.46 18.89
C MET A 217 -12.30 -57.33 18.64
N VAL A 218 -12.89 -56.75 19.70
CA VAL A 218 -13.82 -55.61 19.58
C VAL A 218 -13.06 -54.29 19.36
N ILE A 219 -11.90 -54.12 19.99
CA ILE A 219 -11.06 -52.92 19.81
C ILE A 219 -10.44 -52.92 18.40
N SER A 220 -10.05 -54.07 17.84
CA SER A 220 -9.49 -54.13 16.48
C SER A 220 -10.51 -53.77 15.38
N SER A 221 -11.79 -54.08 15.55
CA SER A 221 -12.82 -53.79 14.55
C SER A 221 -13.27 -52.32 14.58
N TYR A 222 -13.45 -51.72 15.76
CA TYR A 222 -13.66 -50.27 15.87
C TYR A 222 -12.43 -49.46 15.45
N GLY A 223 -11.22 -49.93 15.80
CA GLY A 223 -9.98 -49.30 15.33
C GLY A 223 -9.84 -49.33 13.81
N LEU A 224 -10.27 -50.42 13.15
CA LEU A 224 -10.30 -50.48 11.69
C LEU A 224 -11.37 -49.56 11.10
N LEU A 225 -12.55 -49.44 11.72
CA LEU A 225 -13.61 -48.53 11.23
C LEU A 225 -13.20 -47.05 11.38
N LEU A 226 -12.59 -46.67 12.51
CA LEU A 226 -12.03 -45.33 12.71
C LEU A 226 -10.81 -45.06 11.83
N ALA A 227 -10.00 -46.08 11.53
CA ALA A 227 -8.93 -45.96 10.53
C ALA A 227 -9.52 -45.79 9.11
N ILE A 228 -10.62 -46.46 8.78
CA ILE A 228 -11.32 -46.29 7.50
C ILE A 228 -12.01 -44.92 7.43
N ILE A 229 -12.60 -44.42 8.51
CA ILE A 229 -13.23 -43.08 8.54
C ILE A 229 -12.17 -41.98 8.47
N ASN A 230 -11.07 -42.06 9.22
CA ASN A 230 -9.93 -41.15 9.05
C ASN A 230 -9.25 -41.30 7.68
N TRP A 231 -9.23 -42.50 7.12
CA TRP A 231 -8.79 -42.71 5.74
C TRP A 231 -9.80 -42.15 4.74
N ILE A 232 -11.11 -42.08 5.02
CA ILE A 232 -12.11 -41.46 4.14
C ILE A 232 -12.10 -39.94 4.27
N SER A 233 -11.96 -39.34 5.46
CA SER A 233 -11.83 -37.88 5.60
C SER A 233 -10.50 -37.38 5.01
N SER A 234 -9.38 -38.06 5.32
CA SER A 234 -8.10 -37.76 4.67
C SER A 234 -8.02 -38.27 3.22
N ALA A 235 -8.88 -39.19 2.77
CA ALA A 235 -9.02 -39.51 1.34
C ALA A 235 -9.91 -38.51 0.61
N ASN A 236 -10.92 -37.91 1.23
CA ASN A 236 -11.69 -36.82 0.63
C ASN A 236 -10.78 -35.61 0.43
N LEU A 237 -9.94 -35.29 1.42
CA LEU A 237 -8.85 -34.32 1.23
C LEU A 237 -7.89 -34.78 0.11
N ARG A 238 -7.46 -36.05 0.09
CA ARG A 238 -6.58 -36.62 -0.97
C ARG A 238 -7.28 -36.85 -2.34
N TYR A 239 -8.60 -36.71 -2.45
CA TYR A 239 -9.38 -36.79 -3.70
C TYR A 239 -9.60 -35.40 -4.25
N ALA A 240 -9.91 -34.42 -3.39
CA ALA A 240 -9.83 -33.00 -3.73
C ALA A 240 -8.43 -32.64 -4.25
N LEU A 241 -7.37 -33.10 -3.57
CA LEU A 241 -5.95 -33.06 -4.00
C LEU A 241 -5.63 -33.86 -5.29
N LYS A 242 -6.60 -34.53 -5.92
CA LYS A 242 -6.38 -35.39 -7.09
C LYS A 242 -7.00 -34.86 -8.37
N ASP A 243 -8.09 -34.11 -8.27
CA ASP A 243 -8.60 -33.29 -9.36
C ASP A 243 -7.94 -31.91 -9.28
N GLY A 244 -6.97 -31.66 -10.17
CA GLY A 244 -6.06 -30.50 -10.09
C GLY A 244 -6.75 -29.14 -9.96
N ASN A 245 -7.95 -29.00 -10.54
CA ASN A 245 -8.73 -27.77 -10.50
C ASN A 245 -9.33 -27.48 -9.11
N THR A 246 -9.69 -28.52 -8.33
CA THR A 246 -10.25 -28.32 -6.98
C THR A 246 -9.20 -28.03 -5.92
N VAL A 247 -7.91 -28.31 -6.17
CA VAL A 247 -6.84 -27.96 -5.22
C VAL A 247 -6.38 -26.53 -5.34
N ALA A 248 -6.22 -26.03 -6.57
CA ALA A 248 -5.81 -24.65 -6.83
C ALA A 248 -6.78 -23.64 -6.18
N ALA A 249 -8.08 -23.91 -6.27
CA ALA A 249 -9.13 -23.05 -5.71
C ALA A 249 -8.94 -22.70 -4.22
N TYR A 250 -8.37 -23.58 -3.40
CA TYR A 250 -8.12 -23.32 -1.97
C TYR A 250 -6.78 -22.62 -1.69
N ALA A 251 -5.83 -22.64 -2.62
CA ALA A 251 -4.48 -22.12 -2.42
C ALA A 251 -4.44 -20.61 -2.14
N SER A 252 -5.22 -19.84 -2.91
CA SER A 252 -5.32 -18.38 -2.84
C SER A 252 -6.55 -17.89 -2.05
N THR A 253 -7.37 -18.78 -1.49
CA THR A 253 -8.64 -18.41 -0.85
C THR A 253 -8.88 -19.01 0.54
N MET A 254 -8.07 -19.98 0.99
CA MET A 254 -8.20 -20.57 2.33
C MET A 254 -7.08 -20.10 3.27
N MET A 255 -7.46 -19.49 4.39
CA MET A 255 -6.57 -19.27 5.52
C MET A 255 -6.79 -20.34 6.58
N TRP A 256 -5.74 -21.02 7.05
CA TRP A 256 -5.89 -22.06 8.09
C TRP A 256 -4.71 -22.18 9.05
N PHE A 257 -5.01 -22.61 10.26
CA PHE A 257 -4.13 -22.61 11.42
C PHE A 257 -4.34 -23.86 12.27
N ASN A 258 -3.25 -24.47 12.74
CA ASN A 258 -3.28 -25.53 13.76
C ASN A 258 -3.08 -24.97 15.18
N THR A 259 -3.22 -23.66 15.34
CA THR A 259 -3.09 -22.86 16.56
C THR A 259 -4.16 -21.76 16.57
N SER A 260 -4.51 -21.25 17.75
CA SER A 260 -5.39 -20.08 17.89
C SER A 260 -4.73 -18.82 17.33
N THR A 261 -5.48 -18.05 16.55
CA THR A 261 -5.11 -16.72 16.05
C THR A 261 -6.39 -15.89 15.86
N VAL A 262 -6.29 -14.62 15.50
CA VAL A 262 -7.49 -13.81 15.20
C VAL A 262 -7.95 -14.06 13.77
N LEU A 263 -9.18 -14.52 13.59
CA LEU A 263 -9.89 -14.46 12.31
C LEU A 263 -10.91 -13.31 12.36
N PRO A 264 -10.73 -12.23 11.56
CA PRO A 264 -11.77 -11.24 11.38
C PRO A 264 -12.97 -11.84 10.65
N LEU A 265 -14.16 -11.38 11.03
CA LEU A 265 -15.41 -11.46 10.30
C LEU A 265 -16.02 -10.06 10.26
N GLY A 266 -16.74 -9.72 9.19
CA GLY A 266 -17.49 -8.47 9.14
C GLY A 266 -18.43 -8.37 7.95
N ASN A 267 -19.46 -7.53 8.08
CA ASN A 267 -20.49 -7.31 7.06
C ASN A 267 -20.44 -5.89 6.44
N GLY A 268 -19.33 -5.18 6.67
CA GLY A 268 -19.15 -3.76 6.42
C GLY A 268 -19.40 -2.87 7.64
N ARG A 269 -20.38 -3.23 8.50
CA ARG A 269 -20.82 -2.42 9.65
C ARG A 269 -20.49 -3.08 10.99
N LEU A 270 -20.93 -4.33 11.14
CA LEU A 270 -20.64 -5.21 12.26
C LEU A 270 -19.32 -5.94 12.02
N GLY A 271 -18.45 -5.93 13.03
CA GLY A 271 -17.18 -6.66 13.04
C GLY A 271 -17.12 -7.67 14.18
N ALA A 272 -16.48 -8.81 13.94
CA ALA A 272 -16.14 -9.78 14.96
C ALA A 272 -14.68 -10.25 14.79
N GLU A 273 -13.96 -10.41 15.90
CA GLU A 273 -12.62 -11.02 15.92
C GLU A 273 -12.71 -12.36 16.66
N MET A 274 -12.73 -13.48 15.94
CA MET A 274 -12.71 -14.81 16.57
C MET A 274 -11.28 -15.20 16.92
N LEU A 275 -11.00 -15.57 18.18
CA LEU A 275 -9.66 -16.00 18.61
C LEU A 275 -9.44 -17.52 18.50
N GLY A 276 -10.50 -18.31 18.26
CA GLY A 276 -10.43 -19.77 18.09
C GLY A 276 -10.13 -20.54 19.38
N LEU A 277 -10.28 -19.94 20.56
CA LEU A 277 -9.73 -20.46 21.81
C LEU A 277 -10.54 -21.64 22.40
N VAL A 278 -9.86 -22.46 23.20
CA VAL A 278 -10.41 -23.58 23.97
C VAL A 278 -9.67 -23.63 25.32
N PRO A 279 -10.34 -23.76 26.49
CA PRO A 279 -11.76 -24.01 26.69
C PRO A 279 -12.65 -22.76 26.81
N ALA A 280 -12.10 -21.55 26.65
CA ALA A 280 -12.88 -20.31 26.64
C ALA A 280 -12.63 -19.56 25.34
N GLU A 281 -13.61 -19.56 24.44
CA GLU A 281 -13.58 -18.73 23.24
C GLU A 281 -13.81 -17.26 23.60
N VAL A 282 -13.14 -16.38 22.87
CA VAL A 282 -13.33 -14.92 22.94
C VAL A 282 -13.61 -14.44 21.53
N ILE A 283 -14.72 -13.73 21.36
CA ILE A 283 -15.08 -13.01 20.15
C ILE A 283 -15.14 -11.52 20.51
N VAL A 284 -14.19 -10.72 20.04
CA VAL A 284 -14.30 -9.24 20.15
C VAL A 284 -15.41 -8.80 19.21
N LEU A 285 -16.26 -7.88 19.65
CA LEU A 285 -17.40 -7.36 18.91
C LEU A 285 -17.22 -5.88 18.62
N ASN A 286 -17.53 -5.49 17.40
CA ASN A 286 -17.38 -4.14 16.88
C ASN A 286 -18.61 -3.72 16.08
N GLU A 287 -18.88 -2.43 16.09
CA GLU A 287 -19.82 -1.74 15.20
C GLU A 287 -19.19 -0.39 14.87
N ASP A 288 -19.20 0.00 13.60
CA ASP A 288 -18.45 1.11 13.01
C ASP A 288 -18.80 2.51 13.55
N HIS A 289 -19.99 2.71 14.13
CA HIS A 289 -20.41 3.98 14.72
C HIS A 289 -20.09 4.10 16.22
N ILE A 290 -19.50 3.09 16.87
CA ILE A 290 -19.08 3.16 18.28
C ILE A 290 -17.80 4.00 18.44
N TRP A 291 -17.96 5.31 18.64
CA TRP A 291 -16.86 6.27 18.84
C TRP A 291 -16.99 7.05 20.15
N SER A 292 -15.86 7.64 20.58
CA SER A 292 -15.82 8.57 21.71
C SER A 292 -16.45 9.94 21.38
N GLY A 293 -16.77 10.69 22.44
CA GLY A 293 -17.18 12.10 22.33
C GLY A 293 -18.51 12.34 21.62
N SER A 294 -18.62 13.53 21.03
CA SER A 294 -19.80 14.07 20.36
C SER A 294 -19.42 15.08 19.29
N MET A 295 -20.40 15.50 18.50
CA MET A 295 -20.39 16.80 17.82
C MET A 295 -19.86 17.91 18.76
N ASN A 296 -18.85 18.65 18.29
CA ASN A 296 -18.32 19.87 18.91
C ASN A 296 -17.95 20.89 17.83
N ASP A 297 -17.60 22.12 18.23
CA ASP A 297 -16.92 23.11 17.41
C ASP A 297 -15.39 22.94 17.62
N PRO A 298 -14.60 22.56 16.61
CA PRO A 298 -13.15 22.38 16.73
C PRO A 298 -12.34 23.62 16.32
N ASN A 299 -13.00 24.70 15.87
CA ASN A 299 -12.39 25.73 15.02
C ASN A 299 -11.54 26.75 15.82
N ASN A 300 -10.27 26.90 15.49
CA ASN A 300 -9.40 27.94 16.06
C ASN A 300 -9.53 29.26 15.29
N LYS A 301 -10.60 29.99 15.64
CA LYS A 301 -11.01 31.29 15.10
C LYS A 301 -9.96 32.41 15.14
N ASN A 302 -8.79 32.17 15.75
CA ASN A 302 -7.66 33.10 15.72
C ASN A 302 -6.80 33.00 14.45
N CYS A 303 -6.83 31.86 13.73
CA CYS A 303 -5.85 31.57 12.69
C CYS A 303 -5.74 32.67 11.62
N SER A 304 -6.87 33.18 11.13
CA SER A 304 -6.93 34.23 10.11
C SER A 304 -6.20 35.52 10.49
N ASN A 305 -6.06 35.79 11.79
CA ASN A 305 -5.41 37.01 12.29
C ASN A 305 -3.88 36.88 12.26
N TRP A 306 -3.38 35.63 12.31
CA TRP A 306 -1.95 35.31 12.38
C TRP A 306 -1.40 34.69 11.10
N LEU A 307 -2.25 34.14 10.23
CA LEU A 307 -1.88 33.59 8.92
C LEU A 307 -1.00 34.55 8.08
N PRO A 308 -1.26 35.87 7.99
CA PRO A 308 -0.36 36.79 7.30
C PRO A 308 1.05 36.84 7.91
N GLN A 309 1.15 36.77 9.25
CA GLN A 309 2.43 36.79 9.97
C GLN A 309 3.16 35.44 9.90
N ILE A 310 2.43 34.32 9.87
CA ILE A 310 2.97 32.98 9.62
C ILE A 310 3.57 32.91 8.21
N ARG A 311 2.83 33.39 7.20
CA ARG A 311 3.30 33.49 5.80
C ARG A 311 4.56 34.35 5.69
N GLU A 312 4.56 35.52 6.32
CA GLU A 312 5.72 36.43 6.35
C GLU A 312 6.94 35.80 7.04
N TYR A 313 6.77 35.04 8.13
CA TYR A 313 7.88 34.31 8.74
C TYR A 313 8.43 33.21 7.83
N ILE A 314 7.59 32.52 7.03
CA ILE A 314 8.05 31.53 6.05
C ILE A 314 8.83 32.20 4.91
N TRP A 315 8.38 33.35 4.40
CA TRP A 315 9.14 34.13 3.41
C TRP A 315 10.49 34.62 3.94
N GLN A 316 10.56 34.96 5.22
CA GLN A 316 11.80 35.35 5.91
C GLN A 316 12.68 34.16 6.37
N ASP A 317 12.33 32.91 6.02
CA ASP A 317 12.98 31.66 6.45
C ASP A 317 13.03 31.43 7.98
N LYS A 318 12.15 32.12 8.73
CA LYS A 318 11.98 32.03 10.19
C LYS A 318 11.01 30.92 10.55
N LEU A 319 11.32 29.71 10.09
CA LEU A 319 10.40 28.57 10.09
C LEU A 319 10.05 28.10 11.51
N ASP A 320 10.92 28.35 12.49
CA ASP A 320 10.66 28.10 13.92
C ASP A 320 9.61 29.04 14.50
N LEU A 321 9.71 30.35 14.21
CA LEU A 321 8.68 31.32 14.58
C LEU A 321 7.35 31.04 13.87
N ALA A 322 7.40 30.65 12.59
CA ALA A 322 6.22 30.28 11.82
C ALA A 322 5.49 29.05 12.42
N GLN A 323 6.21 27.97 12.72
CA GLN A 323 5.63 26.75 13.25
C GLN A 323 5.11 26.92 14.69
N ASN A 324 5.85 27.64 15.55
CA ASN A 324 5.38 27.93 16.91
C ASN A 324 4.11 28.81 16.88
N LEU A 325 4.08 29.88 16.08
CA LEU A 325 2.89 30.72 15.94
C LEU A 325 1.69 29.94 15.36
N THR A 326 1.95 29.04 14.40
CA THR A 326 0.92 28.11 13.87
C THR A 326 0.38 27.19 14.96
N GLN A 327 1.27 26.60 15.77
CA GLN A 327 0.93 25.70 16.88
C GLN A 327 0.03 26.37 17.93
N ASP A 328 0.26 27.66 18.21
CA ASP A 328 -0.48 28.43 19.22
C ASP A 328 -1.79 29.04 18.68
N SER A 329 -1.88 29.34 17.37
CA SER A 329 -2.97 30.17 16.82
C SER A 329 -3.83 29.54 15.73
N CYS A 330 -3.42 28.41 15.14
CA CYS A 330 -4.11 27.76 14.02
C CYS A 330 -4.49 26.29 14.27
N MET A 331 -4.06 25.66 15.37
CA MET A 331 -4.42 24.27 15.67
C MET A 331 -5.77 24.17 16.38
N GLY A 332 -6.57 23.16 16.03
CA GLY A 332 -7.94 22.95 16.51
C GLY A 332 -8.07 22.74 18.02
N ILE A 333 -9.29 22.94 18.52
CA ILE A 333 -9.63 22.97 19.95
C ILE A 333 -10.82 22.03 20.22
N PRO A 334 -10.63 20.84 20.82
CA PRO A 334 -9.38 20.30 21.36
C PRO A 334 -8.37 19.89 20.26
N LEU A 335 -7.08 19.87 20.65
CA LEU A 335 -5.94 19.50 19.79
C LEU A 335 -5.93 18.00 19.36
N LYS A 336 -6.98 17.24 19.70
CA LYS A 336 -7.11 15.80 19.45
C LYS A 336 -8.57 15.48 19.11
N GLN A 337 -8.77 14.77 18.01
CA GLN A 337 -10.07 14.24 17.58
C GLN A 337 -10.53 13.05 18.43
N GLN A 338 -11.81 12.71 18.29
CA GLN A 338 -12.41 11.50 18.83
C GLN A 338 -11.91 10.23 18.13
N MET A 339 -12.14 9.08 18.76
CA MET A 339 -11.54 7.79 18.42
C MET A 339 -12.58 6.66 18.37
N TYR A 340 -12.31 5.67 17.52
CA TYR A 340 -13.07 4.44 17.40
C TYR A 340 -12.91 3.54 18.64
N GLN A 341 -13.95 2.79 19.02
CA GLN A 341 -13.99 2.02 20.26
C GLN A 341 -14.73 0.69 20.09
N THR A 342 -14.23 -0.37 20.72
CA THR A 342 -14.89 -1.69 20.73
C THR A 342 -16.27 -1.67 21.39
N ALA A 343 -17.19 -2.55 20.99
CA ALA A 343 -18.40 -2.83 21.78
C ALA A 343 -18.03 -3.57 23.07
N GLY A 344 -17.10 -4.52 22.99
CA GLY A 344 -16.73 -5.46 24.04
C GLY A 344 -16.51 -6.87 23.47
N ASN A 345 -16.54 -7.89 24.32
CA ASN A 345 -16.31 -9.29 23.96
C ASN A 345 -17.54 -10.15 24.29
N LEU A 346 -17.92 -11.03 23.37
CA LEU A 346 -18.64 -12.26 23.71
C LEU A 346 -17.62 -13.33 24.14
N THR A 347 -17.89 -13.98 25.26
CA THR A 347 -17.12 -15.12 25.76
C THR A 347 -17.98 -16.39 25.75
N LEU A 348 -17.41 -17.51 25.30
CA LEU A 348 -18.07 -18.82 25.32
C LEU A 348 -17.17 -19.83 26.05
N THR A 349 -17.53 -20.19 27.28
CA THR A 349 -16.76 -21.12 28.12
C THR A 349 -17.35 -22.52 28.03
N PHE A 350 -16.56 -23.52 27.65
CA PHE A 350 -16.95 -24.92 27.51
C PHE A 350 -16.50 -25.69 28.77
N PRO A 351 -17.39 -26.03 29.72
CA PRO A 351 -16.98 -26.39 31.10
C PRO A 351 -16.15 -27.67 31.22
N ASP A 352 -16.49 -28.70 30.45
CA ASP A 352 -15.81 -30.01 30.45
C ASP A 352 -14.59 -30.05 29.51
N ALA A 353 -14.24 -28.95 28.84
CA ALA A 353 -13.09 -28.89 27.96
C ALA A 353 -11.80 -28.55 28.70
N SER A 354 -10.72 -29.26 28.39
CA SER A 354 -9.35 -28.93 28.82
C SER A 354 -8.42 -28.84 27.60
N LEU A 355 -7.55 -27.83 27.59
CA LEU A 355 -6.54 -27.63 26.54
C LEU A 355 -5.56 -28.82 26.43
N SER A 356 -5.38 -29.61 27.50
CA SER A 356 -4.56 -30.84 27.46
C SER A 356 -5.12 -31.94 26.56
N ASP A 357 -6.44 -31.92 26.33
CA ASP A 357 -7.18 -33.06 25.80
C ASP A 357 -7.62 -32.84 24.35
N VAL A 358 -7.56 -31.57 23.90
CA VAL A 358 -7.76 -31.08 22.54
C VAL A 358 -6.83 -31.78 21.54
N LYS A 359 -7.43 -32.38 20.51
CA LYS A 359 -6.74 -33.04 19.39
C LYS A 359 -7.33 -32.56 18.06
N ASN A 360 -6.57 -32.72 16.98
CA ASN A 360 -6.98 -32.36 15.62
C ASN A 360 -7.55 -30.92 15.51
N TYR A 361 -6.93 -29.98 16.21
CA TYR A 361 -7.33 -28.58 16.16
C TYR A 361 -7.07 -27.98 14.78
N ASN A 362 -8.10 -27.33 14.22
CA ASN A 362 -8.01 -26.48 13.04
C ASN A 362 -8.85 -25.23 13.27
N HIS A 363 -8.32 -24.08 12.89
CA HIS A 363 -9.01 -22.79 12.87
C HIS A 363 -8.76 -22.16 11.49
N SER A 364 -9.82 -21.81 10.76
CA SER A 364 -9.71 -21.44 9.34
C SER A 364 -10.77 -20.43 8.91
N LEU A 365 -10.42 -19.57 7.97
CA LEU A 365 -11.31 -18.62 7.30
C LEU A 365 -11.30 -18.94 5.79
N ASP A 366 -12.47 -19.25 5.27
CA ASP A 366 -12.70 -19.48 3.85
C ASP A 366 -13.10 -18.15 3.19
N LEU A 367 -12.22 -17.59 2.35
CA LEU A 367 -12.46 -16.31 1.68
C LEU A 367 -13.46 -16.43 0.53
N THR A 368 -13.82 -17.63 0.06
CA THR A 368 -14.86 -17.82 -0.97
C THR A 368 -16.27 -17.75 -0.38
N THR A 369 -16.41 -17.91 0.94
CA THR A 369 -17.69 -17.93 1.65
C THR A 369 -17.79 -16.91 2.79
N ALA A 370 -16.68 -16.29 3.21
CA ALA A 370 -16.58 -15.45 4.40
C ALA A 370 -17.01 -16.16 5.71
N ILE A 371 -16.74 -17.47 5.80
CA ILE A 371 -17.03 -18.28 6.99
C ILE A 371 -15.73 -18.56 7.75
N ALA A 372 -15.67 -18.14 9.01
CA ALA A 372 -14.66 -18.60 9.96
C ALA A 372 -15.15 -19.91 10.61
N THR A 373 -14.26 -20.89 10.79
CA THR A 373 -14.58 -22.18 11.40
C THR A 373 -13.46 -22.65 12.32
N THR A 374 -13.83 -23.17 13.49
CA THR A 374 -12.92 -23.85 14.43
C THR A 374 -13.42 -25.28 14.65
N THR A 375 -12.55 -26.26 14.51
CA THR A 375 -12.83 -27.67 14.80
C THR A 375 -11.78 -28.26 15.72
N TYR A 376 -12.21 -29.09 16.67
CA TYR A 376 -11.32 -29.81 17.58
C TYR A 376 -12.00 -31.07 18.13
N VAL A 377 -11.20 -32.02 18.63
CA VAL A 377 -11.68 -33.28 19.22
C VAL A 377 -11.32 -33.35 20.70
N ILE A 378 -12.30 -33.64 21.56
CA ILE A 378 -12.15 -33.97 22.98
C ILE A 378 -12.95 -35.26 23.23
N ASP A 379 -12.37 -36.25 23.92
CA ASP A 379 -12.97 -37.56 24.22
C ASP A 379 -13.71 -38.24 23.04
N ALA A 380 -13.10 -38.12 21.85
CA ALA A 380 -13.60 -38.60 20.55
C ALA A 380 -14.85 -37.90 20.00
N VAL A 381 -15.39 -36.89 20.70
CA VAL A 381 -16.37 -35.93 20.17
C VAL A 381 -15.63 -34.85 19.41
N GLN A 382 -15.94 -34.68 18.12
CA GLN A 382 -15.55 -33.53 17.31
C GLN A 382 -16.54 -32.38 17.52
N PHE A 383 -16.03 -31.27 18.03
CA PHE A 383 -16.72 -29.99 18.12
C PHE A 383 -16.44 -29.16 16.87
N THR A 384 -17.45 -28.41 16.42
CA THR A 384 -17.37 -27.46 15.31
C THR A 384 -18.01 -26.13 15.76
N ARG A 385 -17.32 -25.02 15.53
CA ARG A 385 -17.82 -23.65 15.70
C ARG A 385 -17.65 -22.92 14.38
N SER A 386 -18.73 -22.59 13.68
CA SER A 386 -18.70 -21.85 12.40
C SER A 386 -19.42 -20.52 12.56
N ALA A 387 -18.93 -19.47 11.90
CA ALA A 387 -19.55 -18.14 11.97
C ALA A 387 -19.33 -17.31 10.70
N PHE A 388 -20.27 -16.40 10.44
CA PHE A 388 -20.21 -15.39 9.39
C PHE A 388 -20.93 -14.11 9.85
N ALA A 389 -20.77 -13.02 9.10
CA ALA A 389 -21.48 -11.77 9.33
C ALA A 389 -22.28 -11.40 8.07
N SER A 390 -23.60 -11.56 8.12
CA SER A 390 -24.49 -11.32 6.97
C SER A 390 -24.67 -9.82 6.75
N HIS A 391 -24.39 -9.35 5.53
CA HIS A 391 -24.70 -7.98 5.12
C HIS A 391 -26.22 -7.77 4.92
N PRO A 392 -26.96 -8.62 4.18
CA PRO A 392 -28.40 -8.40 3.99
C PRO A 392 -29.25 -8.58 5.25
N ASP A 393 -28.85 -9.46 6.19
CA ASP A 393 -29.56 -9.68 7.45
C ASP A 393 -29.08 -8.78 8.60
N ASN A 394 -28.00 -8.01 8.39
CA ASN A 394 -27.42 -7.09 9.37
C ASN A 394 -27.06 -7.72 10.74
N VAL A 395 -26.63 -8.99 10.76
CA VAL A 395 -26.28 -9.76 11.99
C VAL A 395 -25.00 -10.58 11.84
N ILE A 396 -24.32 -10.83 12.96
CA ILE A 396 -23.30 -11.87 13.08
C ILE A 396 -23.98 -13.16 13.55
N VAL A 397 -23.69 -14.28 12.89
CA VAL A 397 -24.29 -15.60 13.17
C VAL A 397 -23.19 -16.57 13.56
N ILE A 398 -23.37 -17.31 14.66
CA ILE A 398 -22.44 -18.35 15.13
C ILE A 398 -23.21 -19.65 15.34
N LYS A 399 -22.78 -20.75 14.72
CA LYS A 399 -23.28 -22.10 14.94
C LYS A 399 -22.25 -22.96 15.65
N ILE A 400 -22.68 -23.64 16.71
CA ILE A 400 -21.90 -24.58 17.50
C ILE A 400 -22.58 -25.94 17.39
N SER A 401 -21.85 -26.97 16.97
CA SER A 401 -22.36 -28.34 16.84
C SER A 401 -21.29 -29.37 17.22
N THR A 402 -21.70 -30.63 17.37
CA THR A 402 -20.76 -31.75 17.44
C THR A 402 -21.22 -32.92 16.56
N ASN A 403 -20.39 -33.95 16.43
CA ASN A 403 -20.78 -35.21 15.75
C ASN A 403 -21.61 -36.18 16.63
N GLU A 404 -21.91 -35.84 17.88
CA GLU A 404 -22.66 -36.68 18.83
C GLU A 404 -23.84 -35.90 19.42
N THR A 405 -25.01 -36.53 19.54
CA THR A 405 -26.22 -35.87 20.05
C THR A 405 -26.12 -35.53 21.54
N GLY A 406 -26.59 -34.35 21.94
CA GLY A 406 -26.62 -33.88 23.33
C GLY A 406 -25.24 -33.57 23.90
N LYS A 407 -24.36 -32.95 23.10
CA LYS A 407 -22.95 -32.64 23.47
C LYS A 407 -22.52 -31.19 23.27
N VAL A 408 -23.40 -30.30 22.82
CA VAL A 408 -23.16 -28.85 22.85
C VAL A 408 -23.52 -28.32 24.23
N GLU A 409 -22.49 -28.00 25.02
CA GLU A 409 -22.62 -27.38 26.35
C GLU A 409 -21.63 -26.22 26.50
N PHE A 410 -22.12 -25.03 26.86
CA PHE A 410 -21.29 -23.84 27.06
C PHE A 410 -21.99 -22.76 27.90
N LYS A 411 -21.20 -21.87 28.47
CA LYS A 411 -21.66 -20.66 29.17
C LYS A 411 -21.28 -19.42 28.36
N ALA A 412 -22.27 -18.63 27.97
CA ALA A 412 -22.10 -17.39 27.22
C ALA A 412 -22.22 -16.15 28.12
N GLY A 413 -21.28 -15.22 28.01
CA GLY A 413 -21.27 -13.97 28.77
C GLY A 413 -20.66 -12.81 27.99
N LEU A 414 -21.15 -11.59 28.22
CA LEU A 414 -20.62 -10.35 27.64
C LEU A 414 -19.69 -9.64 28.64
N LEU A 415 -18.61 -9.07 28.13
CA LEU A 415 -17.67 -8.21 28.87
C LEU A 415 -17.39 -6.96 28.04
N THR A 416 -17.13 -5.79 28.64
CA THR A 416 -16.73 -4.60 27.88
C THR A 416 -15.79 -3.70 28.68
N PRO A 417 -14.80 -3.05 28.02
CA PRO A 417 -13.99 -1.98 28.62
C PRO A 417 -14.74 -0.64 28.79
N MET A 418 -16.00 -0.54 28.34
CA MET A 418 -16.82 0.66 28.52
C MET A 418 -17.14 0.96 29.99
N VAL A 419 -17.37 2.24 30.31
CA VAL A 419 -17.64 2.69 31.68
C VAL A 419 -19.14 2.73 31.97
N GLY A 420 -19.56 1.98 33.00
CA GLY A 420 -20.97 1.88 33.40
C GLY A 420 -21.89 1.15 32.42
N PRO A 421 -21.49 -0.01 31.86
CA PRO A 421 -22.39 -0.83 31.05
C PRO A 421 -23.51 -1.43 31.92
N ASN A 422 -24.65 -1.72 31.30
CA ASN A 422 -25.76 -2.43 31.93
C ASN A 422 -26.05 -3.72 31.16
N PHE A 423 -25.86 -4.85 31.82
CA PHE A 423 -26.15 -6.18 31.28
C PHE A 423 -27.56 -6.63 31.68
N VAL A 424 -28.25 -7.31 30.78
CA VAL A 424 -29.58 -7.91 31.02
C VAL A 424 -29.60 -9.29 30.41
N VAL A 425 -30.03 -10.29 31.17
CA VAL A 425 -30.28 -11.64 30.69
C VAL A 425 -31.76 -11.98 30.87
N THR A 426 -32.35 -12.64 29.88
CA THR A 426 -33.71 -13.18 29.92
C THR A 426 -33.72 -14.51 29.16
N ASN A 427 -34.60 -15.45 29.51
CA ASN A 427 -34.89 -16.70 28.77
C ASN A 427 -33.72 -17.27 27.93
N ASN A 428 -33.60 -16.84 26.66
CA ASN A 428 -32.59 -17.24 25.69
C ASN A 428 -31.80 -16.06 25.09
N SER A 429 -31.81 -14.89 25.72
CA SER A 429 -31.14 -13.67 25.23
C SER A 429 -30.28 -12.98 26.30
N LEU A 430 -29.12 -12.50 25.85
CA LEU A 430 -28.12 -11.76 26.61
C LEU A 430 -27.92 -10.40 25.93
N SER A 431 -28.14 -9.32 26.66
CA SER A 431 -28.07 -7.93 26.19
C SER A 431 -27.11 -7.10 27.01
N MET A 432 -26.49 -6.10 26.38
CA MET A 432 -25.61 -5.11 27.01
C MET A 432 -25.89 -3.74 26.41
N THR A 433 -26.31 -2.78 27.23
CA THR A 433 -26.33 -1.36 26.85
C THR A 433 -25.10 -0.65 27.39
N ALA A 434 -24.47 0.15 26.54
CA ALA A 434 -23.24 0.88 26.86
C ALA A 434 -23.17 2.20 26.07
N LYS A 435 -22.08 2.94 26.27
CA LYS A 435 -21.92 4.31 25.75
C LYS A 435 -20.45 4.61 25.46
N GLY A 436 -20.18 5.23 24.31
CA GLY A 436 -18.85 5.73 23.94
C GLY A 436 -18.32 6.72 24.99
N THR A 437 -17.00 6.71 25.18
CA THR A 437 -16.38 7.40 26.34
C THR A 437 -16.18 8.90 26.11
N THR A 438 -16.09 9.67 27.19
CA THR A 438 -15.64 11.08 27.16
C THR A 438 -14.14 11.15 26.89
N LYS A 439 -13.71 11.94 25.90
CA LYS A 439 -12.29 12.15 25.55
C LYS A 439 -12.05 13.63 25.21
N TYR A 440 -10.90 14.15 25.66
CA TYR A 440 -10.47 15.53 25.39
C TYR A 440 -11.53 16.57 25.78
N ASP A 441 -12.15 16.37 26.95
CA ASP A 441 -13.26 17.13 27.53
C ASP A 441 -14.56 17.18 26.70
N VAL A 442 -14.62 16.50 25.55
CA VAL A 442 -15.86 16.27 24.79
C VAL A 442 -16.61 15.07 25.37
N PRO A 443 -17.85 15.24 25.87
CA PRO A 443 -18.64 14.14 26.43
C PRO A 443 -18.99 13.09 25.39
N GLY A 444 -18.88 11.81 25.76
CA GLY A 444 -19.42 10.72 24.93
C GLY A 444 -20.91 10.93 24.65
N SER A 445 -21.38 10.60 23.45
CA SER A 445 -22.78 10.77 23.01
C SER A 445 -23.36 9.56 22.31
N ILE A 446 -22.53 8.74 21.64
CA ILE A 446 -22.93 7.43 21.12
C ILE A 446 -23.37 6.53 22.26
N LYS A 447 -24.60 6.05 22.20
CA LYS A 447 -25.18 4.97 23.01
C LYS A 447 -25.36 3.78 22.08
N PHE A 448 -25.14 2.57 22.58
CA PHE A 448 -25.32 1.36 21.79
C PHE A 448 -25.91 0.22 22.61
N LEU A 449 -26.53 -0.71 21.90
CA LEU A 449 -27.05 -1.96 22.43
C LEU A 449 -26.42 -3.11 21.64
N THR A 450 -25.80 -4.05 22.34
CA THR A 450 -25.49 -5.39 21.82
C THR A 450 -26.56 -6.34 22.35
N ARG A 451 -27.23 -7.10 21.48
CA ARG A 451 -28.15 -8.18 21.87
C ARG A 451 -27.77 -9.46 21.15
N ILE A 452 -27.71 -10.54 21.92
CA ILE A 452 -27.50 -11.91 21.47
C ILE A 452 -28.77 -12.68 21.74
N GLU A 453 -29.27 -13.42 20.76
CA GLU A 453 -30.29 -14.44 20.95
C GLU A 453 -29.73 -15.83 20.65
N VAL A 454 -30.11 -16.81 21.47
CA VAL A 454 -29.66 -18.20 21.35
C VAL A 454 -30.85 -19.08 20.97
N ALA A 455 -30.69 -19.88 19.93
CA ALA A 455 -31.56 -20.98 19.58
C ALA A 455 -30.79 -22.31 19.71
N THR A 456 -31.49 -23.39 20.06
CA THR A 456 -30.87 -24.72 20.26
C THR A 456 -31.77 -25.81 19.69
N ALA A 457 -31.16 -26.86 19.14
CA ALA A 457 -31.86 -28.08 18.75
C ALA A 457 -31.36 -29.28 19.57
N GLY A 458 -32.21 -30.30 19.67
CA GLY A 458 -31.94 -31.55 20.39
C GLY A 458 -32.94 -31.83 21.50
N ALA A 459 -33.22 -33.12 21.75
CA ALA A 459 -34.33 -33.55 22.61
C ALA A 459 -34.15 -33.22 24.10
N ASN A 460 -32.92 -32.92 24.54
CA ASN A 460 -32.58 -32.55 25.92
C ASN A 460 -32.00 -31.12 26.01
N ALA A 461 -32.11 -30.32 24.95
CA ALA A 461 -31.51 -28.99 24.90
C ALA A 461 -32.18 -28.05 25.91
N SER A 462 -31.36 -27.37 26.73
CA SER A 462 -31.81 -26.28 27.59
C SER A 462 -30.95 -25.03 27.43
N VAL A 463 -31.59 -23.88 27.61
CA VAL A 463 -30.95 -22.57 27.77
C VAL A 463 -31.44 -21.99 29.10
N GLU A 464 -30.53 -21.79 30.04
CA GLU A 464 -30.83 -21.32 31.39
C GLU A 464 -30.17 -19.95 31.66
N PRO A 465 -30.95 -18.90 31.99
CA PRO A 465 -30.42 -17.59 32.32
C PRO A 465 -29.91 -17.54 33.77
N ASN A 466 -28.75 -16.90 33.98
CA ASN A 466 -28.28 -16.52 35.31
C ASN A 466 -28.17 -14.99 35.43
N GLU A 467 -29.01 -14.41 36.27
CA GLU A 467 -29.06 -12.96 36.52
C GLU A 467 -27.90 -12.49 37.43
N ASP A 468 -27.41 -13.33 38.35
CA ASP A 468 -26.38 -12.97 39.34
C ASP A 468 -24.99 -12.70 38.71
N ASP A 469 -24.70 -13.33 37.55
CA ASP A 469 -23.44 -13.13 36.81
C ASP A 469 -23.65 -12.71 35.33
N ALA A 470 -24.89 -12.39 34.96
CA ALA A 470 -25.30 -11.96 33.62
C ALA A 470 -24.83 -12.89 32.49
N THR A 471 -25.12 -14.19 32.61
CA THR A 471 -24.78 -15.20 31.58
C THR A 471 -25.96 -16.09 31.16
N LEU A 472 -25.83 -16.72 29.99
CA LEU A 472 -26.68 -17.81 29.53
C LEU A 472 -25.89 -19.13 29.59
N SER A 473 -26.48 -20.19 30.15
CA SER A 473 -25.91 -21.53 30.11
C SER A 473 -26.70 -22.40 29.13
N VAL A 474 -26.00 -23.05 28.20
CA VAL A 474 -26.55 -24.03 27.25
C VAL A 474 -26.06 -25.42 27.63
N SER A 475 -26.94 -26.41 27.64
CA SER A 475 -26.58 -27.81 27.90
C SER A 475 -27.49 -28.79 27.12
N GLY A 476 -27.04 -30.04 26.98
CA GLY A 476 -27.84 -31.12 26.40
C GLY A 476 -28.25 -30.97 24.92
N ALA A 477 -27.66 -30.01 24.18
CA ALA A 477 -28.03 -29.70 22.81
C ALA A 477 -27.23 -30.50 21.75
N ASP A 478 -27.85 -30.71 20.58
CA ASP A 478 -27.20 -31.27 19.39
C ASP A 478 -26.46 -30.16 18.62
N GLU A 479 -27.10 -28.98 18.53
CA GLU A 479 -26.54 -27.75 18.00
C GLU A 479 -27.12 -26.51 18.71
N ALA A 480 -26.36 -25.42 18.69
CA ALA A 480 -26.77 -24.10 19.13
C ALA A 480 -26.42 -23.05 18.06
N GLN A 481 -27.35 -22.12 17.81
CA GLN A 481 -27.18 -20.98 16.92
C GLN A 481 -27.31 -19.71 17.75
N LEU A 482 -26.30 -18.84 17.70
CA LEU A 482 -26.29 -17.52 18.30
C LEU A 482 -26.45 -16.50 17.18
N VAL A 483 -27.39 -15.58 17.34
CA VAL A 483 -27.59 -14.43 16.43
C VAL A 483 -27.29 -13.16 17.22
N ILE A 484 -26.37 -12.34 16.70
CA ILE A 484 -25.84 -11.15 17.37
C ILE A 484 -26.17 -9.92 16.53
N ALA A 485 -26.89 -8.97 17.14
CA ALA A 485 -27.16 -7.65 16.58
C ALA A 485 -26.53 -6.57 17.47
N ILE A 486 -25.98 -5.54 16.83
CA ILE A 486 -25.48 -4.33 17.50
C ILE A 486 -25.97 -3.12 16.70
N ASP A 487 -26.45 -2.09 17.39
CA ASP A 487 -26.78 -0.81 16.77
C ASP A 487 -26.60 0.34 17.78
N THR A 488 -26.62 1.56 17.26
CA THR A 488 -26.34 2.80 17.99
C THR A 488 -27.46 3.82 17.81
N ASN A 489 -27.32 4.98 18.47
CA ASN A 489 -28.20 6.13 18.21
C ASN A 489 -27.73 7.03 17.05
N PHE A 490 -26.63 6.69 16.36
CA PHE A 490 -26.08 7.49 15.27
C PHE A 490 -27.00 7.48 14.03
N VAL A 491 -27.18 8.66 13.44
CA VAL A 491 -27.89 8.86 12.16
C VAL A 491 -26.98 9.63 11.20
N ARG A 492 -26.28 10.65 11.69
CA ARG A 492 -25.36 11.51 10.94
C ARG A 492 -24.35 12.15 11.90
N TYR A 493 -23.29 12.76 11.37
CA TYR A 493 -22.29 13.47 12.19
C TYR A 493 -22.86 14.54 13.13
N ASP A 494 -24.04 15.09 12.82
CA ASP A 494 -24.79 16.06 13.62
C ASP A 494 -26.12 15.53 14.19
N ASP A 495 -26.47 14.27 13.94
CA ASP A 495 -27.70 13.62 14.44
C ASP A 495 -27.42 12.29 15.15
N VAL A 496 -27.74 12.26 16.45
CA VAL A 496 -27.63 11.10 17.34
C VAL A 496 -28.97 10.78 18.03
N SER A 497 -30.07 11.02 17.33
CA SER A 497 -31.45 10.94 17.87
C SER A 497 -32.11 9.55 17.79
N ALA A 498 -31.52 8.58 17.10
CA ALA A 498 -32.12 7.25 16.93
C ALA A 498 -32.16 6.44 18.24
N ASP A 499 -32.97 5.38 18.26
CA ASP A 499 -33.08 4.45 19.38
C ASP A 499 -32.38 3.11 19.07
N PRO A 500 -31.27 2.77 19.76
CA PRO A 500 -30.60 1.47 19.60
C PRO A 500 -31.52 0.28 19.90
N GLU A 501 -32.44 0.42 20.86
CA GLU A 501 -33.35 -0.66 21.27
C GLU A 501 -34.33 -1.01 20.15
N ALA A 502 -34.87 0.01 19.47
CA ALA A 502 -35.76 -0.16 18.33
C ALA A 502 -35.05 -0.82 17.14
N ARG A 503 -33.87 -0.32 16.73
CA ARG A 503 -33.12 -0.86 15.58
C ARG A 503 -32.64 -2.30 15.78
N VAL A 504 -32.11 -2.61 16.96
CA VAL A 504 -31.69 -3.97 17.32
C VAL A 504 -32.89 -4.93 17.36
N SER A 505 -34.03 -4.48 17.87
CA SER A 505 -35.25 -5.30 17.91
C SER A 505 -35.82 -5.54 16.50
N GLU A 506 -35.89 -4.51 15.66
CA GLU A 506 -36.31 -4.63 14.25
C GLU A 506 -35.40 -5.58 13.46
N THR A 507 -34.07 -5.44 13.64
CA THR A 507 -33.08 -6.34 13.04
C THR A 507 -33.31 -7.78 13.47
N LEU A 508 -33.40 -8.06 14.78
CA LEU A 508 -33.58 -9.41 15.30
C LEU A 508 -34.94 -10.01 14.95
N ASP A 509 -36.03 -9.24 14.97
CA ASP A 509 -37.35 -9.70 14.57
C ASP A 509 -37.43 -10.08 13.09
N SER A 510 -36.60 -9.47 12.22
CA SER A 510 -36.51 -9.83 10.80
C SER A 510 -35.83 -11.19 10.53
N VAL A 511 -35.03 -11.68 11.48
CA VAL A 511 -34.31 -12.98 11.41
C VAL A 511 -34.82 -14.01 12.41
N ARG A 512 -35.75 -13.64 13.30
CA ARG A 512 -36.25 -14.46 14.41
C ARG A 512 -36.86 -15.77 13.91
N GLY A 513 -36.13 -16.87 14.14
CA GLY A 513 -36.55 -18.22 13.74
C GLY A 513 -36.05 -18.68 12.37
N LYS A 514 -35.28 -17.88 11.63
CA LYS A 514 -34.51 -18.37 10.47
C LYS A 514 -33.47 -19.40 10.92
N THR A 515 -33.34 -20.47 10.14
CA THR A 515 -32.28 -21.47 10.32
C THR A 515 -30.92 -20.92 9.87
N TRP A 516 -29.85 -21.60 10.31
CA TRP A 516 -28.49 -21.36 9.82
C TRP A 516 -28.40 -21.39 8.30
N ASP A 517 -29.07 -22.35 7.65
CA ASP A 517 -29.00 -22.51 6.19
C ASP A 517 -29.69 -21.33 5.47
N GLU A 518 -30.85 -20.86 5.95
CA GLU A 518 -31.56 -19.70 5.37
C GLU A 518 -30.79 -18.37 5.51
N LEU A 519 -30.09 -18.19 6.64
CA LEU A 519 -29.18 -17.05 6.86
C LEU A 519 -27.92 -17.17 6.01
N LEU A 520 -27.38 -18.39 5.85
CA LEU A 520 -26.18 -18.67 5.08
C LEU A 520 -26.41 -18.49 3.57
N ASP A 521 -27.52 -18.99 3.03
CA ASP A 521 -27.89 -18.78 1.62
C ASP A 521 -28.01 -17.28 1.29
N THR A 522 -28.59 -16.51 2.21
CA THR A 522 -28.75 -15.05 2.08
C THR A 522 -27.39 -14.33 2.12
N HIS A 523 -26.52 -14.72 3.05
CA HIS A 523 -25.14 -14.20 3.17
C HIS A 523 -24.28 -14.52 1.95
N LEU A 524 -24.28 -15.78 1.48
CA LEU A 524 -23.49 -16.21 0.33
C LEU A 524 -23.92 -15.49 -0.96
N ALA A 525 -25.23 -15.27 -1.15
CA ALA A 525 -25.75 -14.57 -2.33
C ALA A 525 -25.24 -13.12 -2.47
N ASP A 526 -25.08 -12.38 -1.36
CA ASP A 526 -24.46 -11.04 -1.37
C ASP A 526 -22.93 -11.14 -1.48
N TYR A 527 -22.30 -11.94 -0.63
CA TYR A 527 -20.85 -11.98 -0.51
C TYR A 527 -20.17 -12.49 -1.79
N GLN A 528 -20.69 -13.58 -2.39
CA GLN A 528 -20.09 -14.17 -3.59
C GLN A 528 -20.33 -13.32 -4.85
N ALA A 529 -21.38 -12.48 -4.86
CA ALA A 529 -21.61 -11.52 -5.95
C ALA A 529 -20.55 -10.39 -6.01
N LEU A 530 -19.77 -10.19 -4.93
CA LEU A 530 -18.58 -9.35 -4.91
C LEU A 530 -17.28 -10.16 -4.98
N PHE A 531 -17.10 -11.15 -4.10
CA PHE A 531 -15.83 -11.86 -4.01
C PHE A 531 -15.56 -12.72 -5.25
N GLY A 532 -16.56 -13.44 -5.76
CA GLY A 532 -16.44 -14.34 -6.91
C GLY A 532 -16.18 -13.66 -8.27
N ARG A 533 -15.99 -12.33 -8.30
CA ARG A 533 -15.66 -11.57 -9.51
C ARG A 533 -14.22 -11.74 -9.98
N VAL A 534 -13.29 -12.12 -9.09
CA VAL A 534 -11.85 -12.16 -9.36
C VAL A 534 -11.23 -13.42 -8.77
N ASP A 535 -10.57 -14.20 -9.61
CA ASP A 535 -9.63 -15.26 -9.22
C ASP A 535 -8.18 -14.79 -9.44
N ILE A 536 -7.24 -15.38 -8.68
CA ILE A 536 -5.81 -15.06 -8.71
C ILE A 536 -5.03 -16.35 -8.39
N SER A 537 -4.11 -16.73 -9.28
CA SER A 537 -3.04 -17.70 -9.01
C SER A 537 -1.73 -17.22 -9.65
N LEU A 538 -0.63 -17.36 -8.90
CA LEU A 538 0.69 -16.77 -9.23
C LEU A 538 1.82 -17.81 -9.33
N GLY A 539 1.46 -19.09 -9.39
CA GLY A 539 2.38 -20.20 -9.62
C GLY A 539 1.65 -21.53 -9.73
N THR A 540 2.41 -22.62 -9.87
CA THR A 540 1.84 -23.98 -9.73
C THR A 540 1.77 -24.36 -8.25
N PRO A 541 0.61 -24.77 -7.71
CA PRO A 541 0.49 -25.20 -6.32
C PRO A 541 1.45 -26.33 -5.95
N SER A 542 2.11 -26.19 -4.80
CA SER A 542 3.16 -27.08 -4.29
C SER A 542 2.76 -27.79 -3.00
N GLU A 543 3.59 -28.71 -2.49
CA GLU A 543 3.35 -29.27 -1.14
C GLU A 543 3.40 -28.21 -0.02
N TYR A 544 4.06 -27.08 -0.25
CA TYR A 544 4.12 -25.96 0.69
C TYR A 544 2.84 -25.11 0.69
N THR A 545 2.14 -25.05 -0.46
CA THR A 545 0.90 -24.28 -0.66
C THR A 545 -0.24 -24.74 0.26
N TYR A 546 -0.20 -25.99 0.73
CA TYR A 546 -1.20 -26.56 1.64
C TYR A 546 -0.81 -26.51 3.12
N LEU A 547 0.32 -25.88 3.48
CA LEU A 547 0.70 -25.67 4.87
C LEU A 547 -0.20 -24.64 5.58
N PRO A 548 -0.24 -24.60 6.92
CA PRO A 548 -0.89 -23.52 7.66
C PRO A 548 -0.40 -22.14 7.21
N THR A 549 -1.29 -21.15 7.17
CA THR A 549 -0.99 -19.81 6.65
C THR A 549 0.17 -19.14 7.37
N HIS A 550 0.28 -19.33 8.70
CA HIS A 550 1.40 -18.83 9.52
C HIS A 550 2.76 -19.48 9.18
N ILE A 551 2.79 -20.64 8.53
CA ILE A 551 4.00 -21.25 7.99
C ILE A 551 4.25 -20.74 6.57
N ARG A 552 3.21 -20.67 5.72
CA ARG A 552 3.29 -20.18 4.33
C ARG A 552 3.95 -18.79 4.23
N LYS A 553 3.51 -17.84 5.06
CA LYS A 553 4.07 -16.46 5.16
C LYS A 553 5.56 -16.35 5.53
N ASN A 554 6.16 -17.44 6.01
CA ASN A 554 7.53 -17.50 6.53
C ASN A 554 8.45 -18.37 5.64
N LEU A 555 7.96 -18.87 4.51
CA LEU A 555 8.76 -19.64 3.56
C LEU A 555 9.82 -18.75 2.89
N SER A 556 11.01 -19.30 2.69
CA SER A 556 12.06 -18.58 1.94
C SER A 556 11.68 -18.53 0.46
N GLY A 557 11.53 -17.32 -0.07
CA GLY A 557 11.08 -17.09 -1.45
C GLY A 557 12.09 -17.49 -2.53
N GLY A 558 11.61 -17.52 -3.77
CA GLY A 558 12.32 -18.00 -4.96
C GLY A 558 11.33 -18.50 -6.00
N ALA A 559 11.80 -19.09 -7.10
CA ALA A 559 10.91 -19.65 -8.14
C ALA A 559 10.19 -20.94 -7.70
N ASP A 560 10.75 -21.67 -6.73
CA ASP A 560 10.21 -22.95 -6.23
C ASP A 560 9.44 -22.79 -4.89
N ALA A 561 9.20 -21.56 -4.46
CA ALA A 561 8.43 -21.24 -3.25
C ALA A 561 6.93 -21.08 -3.57
N ASP A 562 6.09 -21.12 -2.53
CA ASP A 562 4.63 -20.94 -2.65
C ASP A 562 4.27 -19.51 -3.08
N GLN A 563 4.09 -19.25 -4.38
CA GLN A 563 3.70 -17.92 -4.87
C GLN A 563 2.24 -17.57 -4.59
N ASP A 564 1.37 -18.57 -4.44
CA ASP A 564 -0.06 -18.35 -4.14
C ASP A 564 -0.29 -17.78 -2.73
N VAL A 565 0.76 -17.64 -1.90
CA VAL A 565 0.68 -16.82 -0.67
C VAL A 565 0.48 -15.32 -0.99
N PHE A 566 0.99 -14.83 -2.13
CA PHE A 566 0.77 -13.45 -2.59
C PHE A 566 -0.63 -13.30 -3.22
N ALA A 567 -1.12 -14.35 -3.89
CA ALA A 567 -2.51 -14.42 -4.34
C ALA A 567 -3.47 -14.41 -3.15
N LEU A 568 -3.19 -15.20 -2.11
CA LEU A 568 -3.91 -15.21 -0.83
C LEU A 568 -3.88 -13.83 -0.16
N TYR A 569 -2.74 -13.12 -0.17
CA TYR A 569 -2.65 -11.77 0.38
C TYR A 569 -3.54 -10.76 -0.37
N ALA A 570 -3.58 -10.85 -1.71
CA ALA A 570 -4.43 -10.00 -2.54
C ALA A 570 -5.92 -10.30 -2.35
N GLN A 571 -6.31 -11.58 -2.34
CA GLN A 571 -7.68 -12.02 -2.05
C GLN A 571 -8.11 -11.68 -0.62
N TYR A 572 -7.20 -11.76 0.37
CA TYR A 572 -7.48 -11.33 1.73
C TYR A 572 -7.70 -9.81 1.81
N GLY A 573 -6.95 -9.01 1.05
CA GLY A 573 -7.23 -7.57 0.89
C GLY A 573 -8.63 -7.28 0.34
N ARG A 574 -9.09 -8.03 -0.68
CA ARG A 574 -10.46 -7.93 -1.21
C ARG A 574 -11.51 -8.33 -0.17
N TYR A 575 -11.30 -9.45 0.52
CA TYR A 575 -12.16 -9.90 1.62
C TYR A 575 -12.28 -8.83 2.71
N LEU A 576 -11.16 -8.30 3.20
CA LEU A 576 -11.12 -7.28 4.24
C LEU A 576 -11.90 -6.02 3.81
N GLY A 577 -11.83 -5.63 2.54
CA GLY A 577 -12.59 -4.50 2.00
C GLY A 577 -14.10 -4.77 2.03
N ILE A 578 -14.53 -5.92 1.50
CA ILE A 578 -15.94 -6.36 1.52
C ILE A 578 -16.48 -6.50 2.95
N ALA A 579 -15.63 -6.91 3.90
CA ALA A 579 -16.01 -7.13 5.29
C ALA A 579 -15.97 -5.87 6.18
N SER A 580 -15.33 -4.77 5.76
CA SER A 580 -15.17 -3.54 6.56
C SER A 580 -15.64 -2.23 5.90
N SER A 581 -16.24 -2.28 4.72
CA SER A 581 -16.80 -1.08 4.06
C SER A 581 -17.96 -1.46 3.13
N ARG A 582 -19.21 -1.39 3.62
CA ARG A 582 -20.42 -1.66 2.81
C ARG A 582 -21.62 -0.82 3.29
N LYS A 583 -22.02 0.20 2.53
CA LYS A 583 -23.24 1.02 2.75
C LYS A 583 -23.37 1.61 4.18
N THR A 584 -22.25 2.00 4.79
CA THR A 584 -22.17 2.46 6.19
C THR A 584 -21.04 3.50 6.32
N GLU A 585 -20.17 3.45 7.34
CA GLU A 585 -18.86 4.13 7.32
C GLU A 585 -17.83 3.41 6.42
N PRO A 586 -16.76 4.10 5.96
CA PRO A 586 -15.65 3.46 5.25
C PRO A 586 -14.68 2.75 6.22
N ALA A 587 -13.92 1.78 5.70
CA ALA A 587 -12.87 1.10 6.45
C ALA A 587 -11.88 2.11 7.07
N ASN A 588 -11.76 2.12 8.40
CA ASN A 588 -10.85 3.00 9.14
C ASN A 588 -9.42 2.42 9.21
N LEU A 589 -8.53 3.01 10.01
CA LEU A 589 -7.15 2.52 10.21
C LEU A 589 -7.06 1.02 10.58
N GLN A 590 -8.09 0.43 11.19
CA GLN A 590 -8.18 -1.00 11.53
C GLN A 590 -9.36 -1.70 10.84
N GLY A 591 -9.87 -1.12 9.74
CA GLY A 591 -11.09 -1.58 9.08
C GLY A 591 -12.29 -1.32 9.97
N ILE A 592 -12.75 -2.39 10.66
CA ILE A 592 -13.74 -2.35 11.75
C ILE A 592 -13.35 -3.28 12.93
N TRP A 593 -12.07 -3.65 13.06
CA TRP A 593 -11.60 -4.64 14.04
C TRP A 593 -10.69 -4.01 15.11
N ASN A 594 -11.27 -3.77 16.28
CA ASN A 594 -10.62 -3.10 17.40
C ASN A 594 -11.10 -3.70 18.75
N HIS A 595 -10.18 -3.84 19.72
CA HIS A 595 -10.48 -4.29 21.09
C HIS A 595 -10.28 -3.20 22.17
N ASP A 596 -9.83 -2.01 21.77
CA ASP A 596 -9.48 -0.90 22.66
C ASP A 596 -10.57 0.19 22.71
N THR A 597 -10.60 0.92 23.84
CA THR A 597 -11.28 2.24 23.95
C THR A 597 -10.31 3.42 23.77
N ASN A 598 -9.05 3.12 23.43
CA ASN A 598 -8.00 4.09 23.13
C ASN A 598 -6.97 3.50 22.13
N PRO A 599 -7.41 3.02 20.94
CA PRO A 599 -6.50 2.40 19.97
C PRO A 599 -5.44 3.37 19.46
N ALA A 600 -4.38 2.83 18.87
CA ALA A 600 -3.29 3.62 18.30
C ALA A 600 -3.82 4.61 17.23
N TRP A 601 -3.34 5.86 17.27
CA TRP A 601 -3.85 6.98 16.47
C TRP A 601 -5.39 7.20 16.56
N GLY A 602 -6.06 6.61 17.55
CA GLY A 602 -7.51 6.61 17.72
C GLY A 602 -8.29 5.74 16.72
N SER A 603 -7.61 4.90 15.94
CA SER A 603 -8.16 4.14 14.80
C SER A 603 -9.15 4.95 13.93
N LYS A 604 -8.78 6.18 13.62
CA LYS A 604 -9.60 7.15 12.90
C LYS A 604 -9.48 6.99 11.38
N TYR A 605 -9.85 8.03 10.63
CA TYR A 605 -9.47 8.19 9.22
C TYR A 605 -8.23 9.10 9.14
N THR A 606 -7.06 8.54 8.87
CA THR A 606 -5.86 9.33 8.56
C THR A 606 -5.74 9.47 7.04
N ILE A 607 -5.84 10.71 6.58
CA ILE A 607 -6.04 11.06 5.17
C ILE A 607 -4.79 11.75 4.59
N ASN A 608 -3.60 11.43 5.10
CA ASN A 608 -2.30 11.81 4.52
C ASN A 608 -1.48 10.63 3.95
N ILE A 609 -2.09 9.43 3.89
CA ILE A 609 -1.69 8.25 3.11
C ILE A 609 -2.70 7.10 3.32
N ASN A 610 -3.14 6.88 4.57
CA ASN A 610 -3.76 5.62 4.97
C ASN A 610 -5.14 5.40 4.33
N GLN A 611 -6.05 6.38 4.41
CA GLN A 611 -7.39 6.23 3.82
C GLN A 611 -7.35 6.13 2.29
N GLN A 612 -6.40 6.82 1.66
CA GLN A 612 -6.15 6.68 0.23
C GLN A 612 -5.68 5.26 -0.10
N MET A 613 -4.76 4.70 0.71
CA MET A 613 -4.27 3.32 0.59
C MET A 613 -5.37 2.28 0.81
N ASN A 614 -6.28 2.49 1.77
CA ASN A 614 -7.47 1.66 1.97
C ASN A 614 -8.34 1.59 0.70
N SER A 615 -8.28 2.62 -0.14
CA SER A 615 -9.12 2.77 -1.33
C SER A 615 -8.44 2.34 -2.63
N TRP A 616 -7.14 1.99 -2.63
CA TRP A 616 -6.39 1.71 -3.88
C TRP A 616 -6.89 0.44 -4.58
N LEU A 617 -7.12 -0.66 -3.86
CA LEU A 617 -7.43 -1.97 -4.47
C LEU A 617 -8.83 -2.06 -5.07
N ALA A 618 -9.77 -1.21 -4.62
CA ALA A 618 -11.20 -1.42 -4.83
C ALA A 618 -11.59 -1.35 -6.31
N GLU A 619 -10.96 -0.45 -7.07
CA GLU A 619 -11.15 -0.40 -8.52
C GLU A 619 -10.42 -1.57 -9.24
N PRO A 620 -9.08 -1.75 -9.16
CA PRO A 620 -8.39 -2.78 -9.94
C PRO A 620 -8.84 -4.21 -9.63
N LEU A 621 -9.15 -4.50 -8.36
CA LEU A 621 -9.59 -5.82 -7.89
C LEU A 621 -11.13 -5.96 -7.78
N ASN A 622 -11.87 -5.07 -8.45
CA ASN A 622 -13.29 -5.24 -8.78
C ASN A 622 -14.21 -5.40 -7.54
N THR A 623 -14.05 -4.49 -6.57
CA THR A 623 -14.91 -4.34 -5.38
C THR A 623 -15.27 -2.87 -5.14
N ALA A 624 -15.55 -2.11 -6.21
CA ALA A 624 -15.74 -0.66 -6.14
C ALA A 624 -16.88 -0.22 -5.18
N GLU A 625 -17.86 -1.08 -4.93
CA GLU A 625 -18.93 -0.87 -3.94
C GLU A 625 -18.41 -0.74 -2.49
N THR A 626 -17.14 -1.07 -2.22
CA THR A 626 -16.48 -0.78 -0.94
C THR A 626 -16.04 0.68 -0.81
N LEU A 627 -16.21 1.50 -1.85
CA LEU A 627 -15.96 2.95 -1.83
C LEU A 627 -17.23 3.79 -1.58
N ASP A 628 -18.44 3.24 -1.74
CA ASP A 628 -19.70 3.98 -1.49
C ASP A 628 -19.70 4.73 -0.13
N PRO A 629 -19.22 4.14 0.98
CA PRO A 629 -19.12 4.84 2.26
C PRO A 629 -18.18 6.05 2.28
N LEU A 630 -17.11 6.02 1.47
CA LEU A 630 -16.15 7.12 1.38
C LEU A 630 -16.78 8.34 0.69
N TRP A 631 -17.69 8.14 -0.27
CA TRP A 631 -18.43 9.22 -0.93
C TRP A 631 -19.36 9.95 0.04
N ASN A 632 -20.04 9.20 0.93
CA ASN A 632 -20.85 9.76 2.00
C ASN A 632 -19.99 10.56 2.99
N LEU A 633 -18.89 9.97 3.49
CA LEU A 633 -17.96 10.64 4.40
C LEU A 633 -17.42 11.94 3.80
N LEU A 634 -17.01 11.93 2.52
CA LEU A 634 -16.50 13.11 1.83
C LEU A 634 -17.57 14.20 1.64
N THR A 635 -18.81 13.81 1.38
CA THR A 635 -19.95 14.75 1.24
C THR A 635 -20.24 15.46 2.55
N GLU A 636 -20.29 14.73 3.66
CA GLU A 636 -20.50 15.32 4.99
C GLU A 636 -19.29 16.11 5.49
N LEU A 637 -18.07 15.65 5.19
CA LEU A 637 -16.84 16.40 5.44
C LEU A 637 -16.79 17.71 4.63
N ALA A 638 -17.41 17.75 3.44
CA ALA A 638 -17.57 18.96 2.64
C ALA A 638 -18.69 19.88 3.14
N GLU A 639 -19.71 19.38 3.86
CA GLU A 639 -20.62 20.22 4.63
C GLU A 639 -19.89 20.88 5.80
N ARG A 640 -19.18 20.08 6.62
CA ARG A 640 -18.50 20.57 7.84
C ARG A 640 -17.26 21.42 7.54
N GLY A 641 -16.49 21.09 6.50
CA GLY A 641 -15.27 21.79 6.09
C GLY A 641 -15.48 23.24 5.60
N LYS A 642 -16.73 23.62 5.25
CA LYS A 642 -17.11 25.02 4.95
C LYS A 642 -16.94 25.93 6.16
N ALA A 643 -17.19 25.43 7.37
CA ALA A 643 -17.02 26.19 8.60
C ALA A 643 -15.54 26.51 8.87
N ILE A 644 -14.64 25.52 8.72
CA ILE A 644 -13.19 25.72 8.82
C ILE A 644 -12.69 26.74 7.77
N ALA A 645 -13.08 26.58 6.50
CA ALA A 645 -12.72 27.51 5.43
C ALA A 645 -13.09 28.97 5.77
N ALA A 646 -14.33 29.20 6.20
CA ALA A 646 -14.84 30.53 6.50
C ALA A 646 -14.29 31.11 7.82
N GLU A 647 -14.13 30.30 8.87
CA GLU A 647 -13.77 30.77 10.21
C GLU A 647 -12.27 30.84 10.44
N GLU A 648 -11.48 29.85 10.00
CA GLU A 648 -10.02 29.83 10.20
C GLU A 648 -9.29 30.60 9.09
N TYR A 649 -9.74 30.50 7.84
CA TYR A 649 -9.03 31.06 6.67
C TYR A 649 -9.73 32.27 6.01
N LYS A 650 -10.97 32.58 6.40
CA LYS A 650 -11.82 33.66 5.83
C LYS A 650 -12.17 33.46 4.35
N ILE A 651 -12.11 32.21 3.89
CA ILE A 651 -12.46 31.78 2.53
C ILE A 651 -13.91 31.27 2.56
N THR A 652 -14.80 31.91 1.80
CA THR A 652 -16.26 31.67 1.88
C THR A 652 -16.83 30.88 0.71
N ARG A 653 -15.99 30.54 -0.27
CA ARG A 653 -16.28 29.61 -1.36
C ARG A 653 -15.45 28.35 -1.14
N GLY A 654 -16.02 27.20 -1.45
CA GLY A 654 -15.36 25.91 -1.17
C GLY A 654 -15.35 25.44 0.28
N TRP A 655 -14.47 24.47 0.55
CA TRP A 655 -14.31 23.76 1.83
C TRP A 655 -12.89 23.21 1.98
N VAL A 656 -12.49 22.78 3.18
CA VAL A 656 -11.18 22.16 3.43
C VAL A 656 -11.23 21.15 4.58
N ALA A 657 -10.29 20.20 4.59
CA ALA A 657 -9.95 19.37 5.75
C ALA A 657 -8.44 19.04 5.76
N HIS A 658 -7.93 18.59 6.90
CA HIS A 658 -6.49 18.41 7.16
C HIS A 658 -6.01 16.96 7.02
N HIS A 659 -5.02 16.51 7.79
CA HIS A 659 -4.45 15.16 7.68
C HIS A 659 -5.31 14.05 8.29
N ASN A 660 -6.38 14.39 9.03
CA ASN A 660 -7.16 13.43 9.81
C ASN A 660 -8.63 13.87 9.95
N THR A 661 -9.54 12.89 9.97
CA THR A 661 -10.96 13.06 10.35
C THR A 661 -11.51 11.80 11.05
N GLY A 662 -12.80 11.77 11.38
CA GLY A 662 -13.47 10.68 12.09
C GLY A 662 -14.99 10.67 11.87
N LEU A 663 -15.73 9.89 12.68
CA LEU A 663 -17.21 9.82 12.63
C LEU A 663 -17.89 11.21 12.62
N TRP A 664 -17.40 12.13 13.46
CA TRP A 664 -17.95 13.50 13.57
C TRP A 664 -17.59 14.42 12.39
N ARG A 665 -16.81 13.95 11.40
CA ARG A 665 -16.32 14.73 10.24
C ARG A 665 -15.49 15.96 10.60
N ASP A 666 -14.76 15.89 11.73
CA ASP A 666 -13.82 16.93 12.14
C ASP A 666 -12.81 17.25 11.03
N SER A 667 -12.71 18.53 10.65
CA SER A 667 -11.88 19.01 9.55
C SER A 667 -10.73 19.93 10.00
N ALA A 668 -10.68 20.31 11.27
CA ALA A 668 -9.63 21.13 11.87
C ALA A 668 -8.25 20.43 11.87
N PRO A 669 -7.14 21.18 11.83
CA PRO A 669 -5.80 20.62 11.97
C PRO A 669 -5.53 20.26 13.45
N ILE A 670 -4.99 19.07 13.71
CA ILE A 670 -4.81 18.54 15.08
C ILE A 670 -3.38 18.02 15.34
N ASP A 671 -3.18 17.41 16.51
CA ASP A 671 -1.95 16.78 16.99
C ASP A 671 -0.79 17.76 17.25
N SER A 672 -0.23 18.35 16.20
CA SER A 672 0.76 19.43 16.25
C SER A 672 0.91 20.07 14.86
N ALA A 673 1.28 21.35 14.82
CA ALA A 673 1.57 22.06 13.56
C ALA A 673 2.66 21.38 12.71
N TYR A 674 3.55 20.59 13.32
CA TYR A 674 4.56 19.82 12.59
C TYR A 674 3.97 18.70 11.71
N TYR A 675 2.78 18.19 12.03
CA TYR A 675 2.13 17.08 11.30
C TYR A 675 0.80 17.50 10.66
N GLY A 676 -0.08 18.14 11.45
CA GLY A 676 -1.48 18.33 11.09
C GLY A 676 -1.84 19.63 10.38
N MET A 677 -0.92 20.60 10.27
CA MET A 677 -1.12 21.79 9.44
C MET A 677 -0.85 21.47 7.96
N TRP A 678 -1.62 20.53 7.41
CA TRP A 678 -1.51 20.05 6.05
C TRP A 678 -2.89 19.94 5.39
N HIS A 679 -3.26 20.98 4.64
CA HIS A 679 -4.60 21.26 4.12
C HIS A 679 -5.02 20.37 2.91
N MET A 680 -4.27 19.32 2.60
CA MET A 680 -4.30 18.65 1.28
C MET A 680 -4.82 17.21 1.29
N GLY A 681 -5.18 16.65 2.45
CA GLY A 681 -5.62 15.25 2.56
C GLY A 681 -6.87 14.93 1.73
N VAL A 682 -7.82 15.86 1.70
CA VAL A 682 -9.02 15.76 0.87
C VAL A 682 -8.76 16.00 -0.62
N ALA A 683 -7.76 16.81 -0.99
CA ALA A 683 -7.31 16.89 -2.39
C ALA A 683 -6.72 15.55 -2.87
N TRP A 684 -6.03 14.81 -2.01
CA TRP A 684 -5.58 13.45 -2.35
C TRP A 684 -6.75 12.45 -2.41
N LEU A 685 -7.76 12.56 -1.54
CA LEU A 685 -8.98 11.74 -1.70
C LEU A 685 -9.76 12.06 -3.00
N MET A 686 -9.59 13.26 -3.58
CA MET A 686 -10.13 13.52 -4.93
C MET A 686 -9.43 12.72 -6.03
N GLN A 687 -8.21 12.20 -5.82
CA GLN A 687 -7.65 11.19 -6.73
C GLN A 687 -8.54 9.95 -6.72
N ASN A 688 -8.92 9.41 -5.56
CA ASN A 688 -9.81 8.25 -5.48
C ASN A 688 -11.19 8.53 -6.12
N VAL A 689 -11.74 9.74 -5.97
CA VAL A 689 -12.97 10.18 -6.65
C VAL A 689 -12.79 10.22 -8.18
N TRP A 690 -11.65 10.69 -8.69
CA TRP A 690 -11.34 10.61 -10.12
C TRP A 690 -11.18 9.16 -10.60
N GLU A 691 -10.50 8.32 -9.83
CA GLU A 691 -10.28 6.91 -10.19
C GLU A 691 -11.60 6.15 -10.34
N HIS A 692 -12.60 6.39 -9.49
CA HIS A 692 -13.91 5.75 -9.60
C HIS A 692 -14.54 5.97 -10.99
N TYR A 693 -14.59 7.23 -11.46
CA TYR A 693 -15.01 7.55 -12.82
C TYR A 693 -14.04 7.03 -13.89
N ALA A 694 -12.73 7.08 -13.66
CA ALA A 694 -11.75 6.60 -14.63
C ALA A 694 -11.90 5.09 -14.89
N PHE A 695 -12.27 4.30 -13.88
CA PHE A 695 -12.54 2.87 -13.99
C PHE A 695 -13.99 2.53 -14.40
N ASP A 696 -14.97 3.41 -14.20
CA ASP A 696 -16.31 3.35 -14.82
C ASP A 696 -16.77 4.71 -15.38
N PRO A 697 -16.48 5.01 -16.65
CA PRO A 697 -16.87 6.28 -17.26
C PRO A 697 -18.38 6.37 -17.57
N SER A 698 -19.20 5.37 -17.22
CA SER A 698 -20.65 5.47 -17.35
C SER A 698 -21.33 6.24 -16.20
N GLN A 699 -20.58 6.54 -15.13
CA GLN A 699 -21.05 7.19 -13.90
C GLN A 699 -21.30 8.72 -14.03
N GLU A 700 -21.78 9.21 -15.18
CA GLU A 700 -21.98 10.66 -15.42
C GLU A 700 -22.89 11.31 -14.37
N GLU A 701 -23.92 10.59 -13.90
CA GLU A 701 -24.85 11.10 -12.88
C GLU A 701 -24.17 11.28 -11.53
N TRP A 702 -23.39 10.29 -11.07
CA TRP A 702 -22.58 10.40 -9.86
C TRP A 702 -21.48 11.46 -9.99
N VAL A 703 -20.90 11.64 -11.20
CA VAL A 703 -19.95 12.72 -11.45
C VAL A 703 -20.61 14.09 -11.27
N ARG A 704 -21.79 14.29 -11.84
CA ARG A 704 -22.57 15.54 -11.76
C ARG A 704 -23.03 15.84 -10.33
N ASP A 705 -23.53 14.82 -9.63
CA ASP A 705 -24.30 15.01 -8.40
C ASP A 705 -23.44 14.81 -7.12
N VAL A 706 -22.26 14.17 -7.22
CA VAL A 706 -21.31 13.94 -6.11
C VAL A 706 -19.89 14.44 -6.43
N ALA A 707 -19.24 13.90 -7.47
CA ALA A 707 -17.80 14.10 -7.68
C ALA A 707 -17.41 15.55 -8.02
N TYR A 708 -18.13 16.17 -8.96
CA TYR A 708 -17.88 17.52 -9.41
C TYR A 708 -18.17 18.57 -8.33
N PRO A 709 -19.29 18.50 -7.57
CA PRO A 709 -19.50 19.37 -6.40
C PRO A 709 -18.36 19.32 -5.37
N LEU A 710 -17.84 18.13 -5.05
CA LEU A 710 -16.72 17.95 -4.11
C LEU A 710 -15.44 18.63 -4.65
N MET A 711 -15.04 18.27 -5.86
CA MET A 711 -13.83 18.76 -6.53
C MET A 711 -13.87 20.28 -6.82
N LYS A 712 -15.03 20.80 -7.27
CA LYS A 712 -15.25 22.23 -7.47
C LYS A 712 -15.10 22.99 -6.15
N GLY A 713 -15.71 22.49 -5.07
CA GLY A 713 -15.60 23.09 -3.75
C GLY A 713 -14.16 23.14 -3.22
N LEU A 714 -13.38 22.06 -3.38
CA LEU A 714 -11.96 22.11 -3.01
C LEU A 714 -11.18 23.10 -3.90
N SER A 715 -11.45 23.10 -5.20
CA SER A 715 -10.80 23.99 -6.15
C SER A 715 -11.08 25.47 -5.88
N GLU A 716 -12.31 25.84 -5.47
CA GLU A 716 -12.65 27.19 -5.01
C GLU A 716 -11.83 27.59 -3.78
N PHE A 717 -11.68 26.71 -2.80
CA PHE A 717 -10.89 26.98 -1.60
C PHE A 717 -9.41 27.21 -1.94
N TYR A 718 -8.78 26.31 -2.70
CA TYR A 718 -7.36 26.46 -3.03
C TYR A 718 -7.09 27.66 -3.93
N LEU A 719 -8.01 28.02 -4.84
CA LEU A 719 -7.91 29.26 -5.63
C LEU A 719 -7.86 30.54 -4.78
N GLU A 720 -8.50 30.57 -3.60
CA GLU A 720 -8.41 31.69 -2.66
C GLU A 720 -7.25 31.54 -1.65
N PHE A 721 -6.82 30.32 -1.33
CA PHE A 721 -5.74 30.09 -0.38
C PHE A 721 -4.34 30.30 -0.97
N LEU A 722 -4.13 29.97 -2.25
CA LEU A 722 -2.86 30.07 -2.97
C LEU A 722 -2.30 31.50 -2.98
N VAL A 723 -1.00 31.64 -2.72
CA VAL A 723 -0.29 32.93 -2.69
C VAL A 723 0.84 32.95 -3.72
N PRO A 724 1.07 34.05 -4.46
CA PRO A 724 2.26 34.21 -5.29
C PRO A 724 3.54 34.25 -4.44
N THR A 725 4.59 33.56 -4.87
CA THR A 725 5.92 33.61 -4.23
C THR A 725 6.55 35.00 -4.36
N PRO A 726 7.06 35.61 -3.27
CA PRO A 726 7.82 36.84 -3.36
C PRO A 726 9.09 36.66 -4.21
N LYS A 727 9.52 37.74 -4.89
CA LYS A 727 10.72 37.69 -5.75
C LYS A 727 12.01 37.45 -4.97
N GLU A 728 12.01 37.78 -3.69
CA GLU A 728 13.07 37.56 -2.73
C GLU A 728 13.17 36.08 -2.31
N VAL A 729 12.17 35.26 -2.65
CA VAL A 729 12.06 33.83 -2.33
C VAL A 729 12.25 32.96 -3.58
N GLU A 730 11.69 33.36 -4.72
CA GLU A 730 11.79 32.67 -6.02
C GLU A 730 11.97 33.68 -7.16
N ASP A 731 12.88 33.43 -8.11
CA ASP A 731 13.10 34.30 -9.28
C ASP A 731 11.90 34.37 -10.25
N THR A 732 11.01 33.36 -10.17
CA THR A 732 9.76 33.25 -10.94
C THR A 732 8.57 33.27 -9.98
N GLU A 733 7.51 33.99 -10.34
CA GLU A 733 6.28 34.05 -9.54
C GLU A 733 5.44 32.77 -9.74
N TYR A 734 5.48 31.88 -8.75
CA TYR A 734 4.64 30.69 -8.67
C TYR A 734 3.50 30.89 -7.67
N LEU A 735 2.36 30.24 -7.88
CA LEU A 735 1.32 30.11 -6.87
C LEU A 735 1.62 28.89 -5.98
N VAL A 736 1.65 29.09 -4.67
CA VAL A 736 2.02 28.04 -3.70
C VAL A 736 1.11 28.01 -2.47
N MET A 737 0.98 26.82 -1.88
CA MET A 737 0.41 26.63 -0.55
C MET A 737 1.38 27.16 0.51
N VAL A 738 0.88 27.97 1.45
CA VAL A 738 1.67 28.50 2.56
C VAL A 738 0.76 28.88 3.75
N PRO A 739 0.98 28.35 4.97
CA PRO A 739 1.93 27.28 5.30
C PRO A 739 1.60 25.96 4.57
N SER A 740 2.66 25.17 4.37
CA SER A 740 2.69 23.87 3.66
C SER A 740 3.73 22.98 4.32
N MET A 741 3.62 21.66 4.15
CA MET A 741 4.59 20.68 4.66
C MET A 741 4.56 19.41 3.81
N SER A 742 5.49 18.48 4.05
CA SER A 742 5.46 17.15 3.43
C SER A 742 5.12 16.13 4.52
N PRO A 743 3.98 15.41 4.46
CA PRO A 743 3.66 14.38 5.42
C PRO A 743 4.74 13.29 5.42
N GLU A 744 5.34 12.87 6.53
CA GLU A 744 5.48 13.56 7.83
C GLU A 744 6.97 13.88 8.08
N HIS A 745 7.63 14.38 7.04
CA HIS A 745 9.06 14.61 7.01
C HIS A 745 9.43 16.04 7.45
N GLY A 746 10.46 16.12 8.30
CA GLY A 746 10.97 17.39 8.81
C GLY A 746 12.13 17.94 7.98
N LEU A 747 12.22 19.26 7.94
CA LEU A 747 13.30 20.06 7.38
C LEU A 747 14.58 20.03 8.25
N GLY A 748 14.47 19.54 9.48
CA GLY A 748 15.56 19.46 10.44
C GLY A 748 15.21 20.11 11.78
N THR A 749 16.24 20.53 12.51
CA THR A 749 16.11 21.16 13.84
C THR A 749 16.59 22.60 13.80
N TYR A 750 15.68 23.55 14.03
CA TYR A 750 15.93 24.99 14.03
C TYR A 750 15.70 25.51 15.46
N SER A 751 16.65 26.27 16.01
CA SER A 751 16.58 26.80 17.40
C SER A 751 16.36 25.75 18.51
N GLY A 752 16.57 24.47 18.22
CA GLY A 752 16.29 23.33 19.12
C GLY A 752 14.95 22.62 18.86
N THR A 753 14.08 23.20 18.04
CA THR A 753 12.76 22.65 17.67
C THR A 753 12.83 21.91 16.32
N LYS A 754 12.20 20.75 16.20
CA LYS A 754 12.02 20.07 14.90
C LYS A 754 11.00 20.85 14.06
N ILE A 755 11.32 21.14 12.79
CA ILE A 755 10.46 21.91 11.89
C ILE A 755 10.08 21.09 10.66
N SER A 756 8.84 21.23 10.17
CA SER A 756 8.37 20.71 8.87
C SER A 756 7.70 21.78 8.00
N LEU A 757 7.22 22.89 8.58
CA LEU A 757 6.51 23.93 7.84
C LEU A 757 7.41 24.75 6.93
N THR A 758 6.95 24.96 5.70
CA THR A 758 7.55 25.82 4.68
C THR A 758 6.45 26.25 3.68
N TYR A 759 6.80 26.49 2.42
CA TYR A 759 5.86 26.77 1.32
C TYR A 759 6.00 25.72 0.20
N GLY A 760 4.88 25.46 -0.48
CA GLY A 760 4.80 24.73 -1.75
C GLY A 760 5.61 23.44 -1.84
N THR A 761 5.30 22.43 -1.03
CA THR A 761 5.93 21.10 -1.17
C THR A 761 5.58 20.43 -2.49
N ASN A 762 6.39 19.45 -2.92
CA ASN A 762 6.15 18.78 -4.20
C ASN A 762 4.82 18.00 -4.21
N ILE A 763 4.42 17.44 -3.06
CA ILE A 763 3.12 16.79 -2.90
C ILE A 763 1.96 17.78 -3.08
N ASP A 764 2.00 18.96 -2.42
CA ASP A 764 0.94 19.97 -2.54
C ASP A 764 0.78 20.44 -4.00
N ASN A 765 1.88 20.74 -4.70
CA ASN A 765 1.84 21.16 -6.11
C ASN A 765 1.36 20.04 -7.05
N SER A 766 1.71 18.78 -6.77
CA SER A 766 1.26 17.63 -7.56
C SER A 766 -0.24 17.37 -7.36
N LEU A 767 -0.72 17.42 -6.12
CA LEU A 767 -2.14 17.23 -5.77
C LEU A 767 -3.03 18.31 -6.36
N LEU A 768 -2.62 19.59 -6.28
CA LEU A 768 -3.37 20.68 -6.91
C LEU A 768 -3.42 20.55 -8.44
N ARG A 769 -2.34 20.03 -9.06
CA ARG A 769 -2.27 19.82 -10.52
C ARG A 769 -3.28 18.77 -10.97
N ASP A 770 -3.38 17.65 -10.26
CA ASP A 770 -4.38 16.61 -10.56
C ASP A 770 -5.81 17.13 -10.25
N LEU A 771 -6.04 17.71 -9.07
CA LEU A 771 -7.34 18.26 -8.69
C LEU A 771 -7.88 19.28 -9.70
N PHE A 772 -7.08 20.28 -10.07
CA PHE A 772 -7.50 21.31 -11.01
C PHE A 772 -7.74 20.76 -12.42
N ASN A 773 -6.93 19.79 -12.88
CA ASN A 773 -7.13 19.14 -14.17
C ASN A 773 -8.39 18.25 -14.17
N HIS A 774 -8.63 17.46 -13.13
CA HIS A 774 -9.83 16.61 -13.02
C HIS A 774 -11.11 17.43 -12.87
N THR A 775 -11.07 18.53 -12.10
CA THR A 775 -12.20 19.48 -11.97
C THR A 775 -12.52 20.15 -13.31
N ALA A 776 -11.51 20.57 -14.08
CA ALA A 776 -11.71 21.12 -15.42
C ALA A 776 -12.21 20.04 -16.42
N GLY A 777 -11.74 18.79 -16.28
CA GLY A 777 -12.21 17.65 -17.06
C GLY A 777 -13.69 17.33 -16.83
N PHE A 778 -14.13 17.30 -15.57
CA PHE A 778 -15.55 17.13 -15.22
C PHE A 778 -16.42 18.33 -15.63
N ALA A 779 -15.92 19.56 -15.50
CA ALA A 779 -16.62 20.74 -16.01
C ALA A 779 -16.87 20.65 -17.53
N SER A 780 -15.85 20.21 -18.28
CA SER A 780 -15.93 19.96 -19.73
C SER A 780 -16.91 18.82 -20.08
N LEU A 781 -16.81 17.67 -19.37
CA LEU A 781 -17.69 16.51 -19.53
C LEU A 781 -19.18 16.87 -19.37
N LEU A 782 -19.49 17.66 -18.32
CA LEU A 782 -20.85 18.08 -17.98
C LEU A 782 -21.34 19.31 -18.78
N GLY A 783 -20.46 19.96 -19.55
CA GLY A 783 -20.78 21.18 -20.31
C GLY A 783 -21.07 22.40 -19.43
N VAL A 784 -20.40 22.54 -18.28
CA VAL A 784 -20.63 23.59 -17.27
C VAL A 784 -19.36 24.40 -16.97
N ASP A 785 -19.54 25.58 -16.36
CA ASP A 785 -18.46 26.31 -15.66
C ASP A 785 -17.17 26.59 -16.48
N GLU A 786 -17.29 26.82 -17.79
CA GLU A 786 -16.17 27.01 -18.72
C GLU A 786 -15.15 28.07 -18.27
N GLU A 787 -15.60 29.24 -17.78
CA GLU A 787 -14.71 30.29 -17.26
C GLU A 787 -13.92 29.86 -16.02
N PHE A 788 -14.52 29.02 -15.16
CA PHE A 788 -13.87 28.47 -13.98
C PHE A 788 -12.84 27.40 -14.38
N ALA A 789 -13.20 26.50 -15.30
CA ALA A 789 -12.27 25.51 -15.87
C ALA A 789 -11.05 26.19 -16.51
N ALA A 790 -11.25 27.25 -17.32
CA ALA A 790 -10.17 28.02 -17.91
C ALA A 790 -9.28 28.71 -16.85
N ASN A 791 -9.87 29.20 -15.75
CA ASN A 791 -9.12 29.76 -14.62
C ASN A 791 -8.32 28.69 -13.87
N LEU A 792 -8.84 27.47 -13.72
CA LEU A 792 -8.10 26.33 -13.16
C LEU A 792 -6.89 26.00 -14.03
N THR A 793 -7.04 25.82 -15.35
CA THR A 793 -5.91 25.56 -16.27
C THR A 793 -4.83 26.65 -16.18
N LYS A 794 -5.22 27.93 -16.16
CA LYS A 794 -4.32 29.09 -16.01
C LYS A 794 -3.63 29.15 -14.63
N THR A 795 -4.25 28.59 -13.61
CA THR A 795 -3.69 28.47 -12.25
C THR A 795 -2.71 27.29 -12.19
N THR A 796 -3.05 26.16 -12.80
CA THR A 796 -2.20 24.97 -12.93
C THR A 796 -0.87 25.28 -13.60
N SER A 797 -0.84 26.15 -14.62
CA SER A 797 0.40 26.59 -15.27
C SER A 797 1.24 27.58 -14.44
N ARG A 798 0.79 27.98 -13.24
CA ARG A 798 1.53 28.81 -12.27
C ARG A 798 1.91 28.06 -10.98
N LEU A 799 1.42 26.83 -10.77
CA LEU A 799 1.92 25.93 -9.72
C LEU A 799 3.36 25.52 -10.02
N MET A 800 4.17 25.27 -8.99
CA MET A 800 5.58 24.90 -9.21
C MET A 800 5.73 23.58 -9.97
N PRO A 801 6.74 23.47 -10.87
CA PRO A 801 7.07 22.22 -11.54
C PRO A 801 7.73 21.24 -10.56
N ILE A 802 7.69 19.94 -10.90
CA ILE A 802 8.50 18.94 -10.22
C ILE A 802 9.99 19.25 -10.48
N ARG A 803 10.77 19.44 -9.42
CA ARG A 803 12.19 19.80 -9.49
C ARG A 803 13.10 18.61 -9.17
N ILE A 804 14.33 18.66 -9.66
CA ILE A 804 15.40 17.70 -9.35
C ILE A 804 16.48 18.43 -8.55
N GLY A 805 16.80 17.91 -7.37
CA GLY A 805 17.74 18.55 -6.44
C GLY A 805 19.20 18.19 -6.66
N SER A 806 20.07 18.74 -5.81
CA SER A 806 21.54 18.60 -5.95
C SER A 806 22.06 17.18 -5.77
N LEU A 807 21.28 16.28 -5.16
CA LEU A 807 21.60 14.85 -5.02
C LEU A 807 21.04 14.01 -6.18
N GLY A 808 20.38 14.62 -7.15
CA GLY A 808 19.74 13.95 -8.29
C GLY A 808 18.36 13.36 -7.99
N GLN A 809 17.74 13.74 -6.88
CA GLN A 809 16.46 13.25 -6.38
C GLN A 809 15.28 14.13 -6.82
N ILE A 810 14.06 13.61 -6.85
CA ILE A 810 12.84 14.45 -6.86
C ILE A 810 12.82 15.26 -5.56
N GLN A 811 12.85 16.59 -5.66
CA GLN A 811 12.82 17.46 -4.48
C GLN A 811 11.50 17.29 -3.73
N GLU A 812 11.58 17.26 -2.40
CA GLU A 812 10.40 17.15 -1.54
C GLU A 812 9.77 18.51 -1.23
N TRP A 813 10.59 19.55 -1.20
CA TRP A 813 10.22 20.93 -0.89
C TRP A 813 10.67 21.89 -2.01
N ALA A 814 10.18 23.13 -2.01
CA ALA A 814 10.53 24.14 -3.01
C ALA A 814 12.04 24.45 -3.04
N LYS A 815 12.66 24.51 -1.85
CA LYS A 815 14.11 24.61 -1.63
C LYS A 815 14.70 23.21 -1.43
N ASP A 816 15.98 23.04 -1.80
CA ASP A 816 16.74 21.78 -1.70
C ASP A 816 17.14 21.44 -0.24
N TYR A 817 16.16 21.20 0.62
CA TYR A 817 16.35 20.74 2.01
C TYR A 817 16.55 19.22 2.10
N ASP A 818 16.36 18.49 0.99
CA ASP A 818 16.50 17.05 0.89
C ASP A 818 17.87 16.55 1.39
N SER A 819 17.83 15.45 2.14
CA SER A 819 19.02 14.77 2.66
C SER A 819 18.78 13.27 2.77
N ASN A 820 19.87 12.50 2.91
CA ASN A 820 19.79 11.05 3.10
C ASN A 820 19.17 10.75 4.47
N GLY A 821 17.86 10.48 4.51
CA GLY A 821 17.09 10.31 5.74
C GLY A 821 15.98 9.26 5.61
N GLY A 822 15.92 8.36 6.60
CA GLY A 822 14.96 7.25 6.66
C GLY A 822 13.60 7.66 7.21
N THR A 823 12.88 8.57 6.55
CA THR A 823 11.44 8.72 6.77
C THR A 823 10.67 7.60 6.05
N ASN A 824 9.57 7.17 6.66
CA ASN A 824 8.70 6.17 6.05
C ASN A 824 7.95 6.72 4.82
N HIS A 825 7.53 7.99 4.85
CA HIS A 825 6.72 8.60 3.79
C HIS A 825 7.49 8.80 2.47
N LEU A 826 6.76 8.62 1.36
CA LEU A 826 7.19 8.88 -0.01
C LEU A 826 6.37 10.01 -0.64
N SER A 827 5.96 11.01 0.13
CA SER A 827 5.01 12.07 -0.28
C SER A 827 5.45 12.82 -1.53
N GLN A 828 6.75 13.07 -1.71
CA GLN A 828 7.30 13.67 -2.93
C GLN A 828 7.20 12.77 -4.18
N LEU A 829 6.85 11.49 -4.00
CA LEU A 829 6.61 10.48 -5.05
C LEU A 829 5.13 10.13 -5.22
N TYR A 830 4.19 10.84 -4.56
CA TYR A 830 2.79 10.89 -4.99
C TYR A 830 2.62 10.99 -6.53
N PRO A 831 3.36 11.86 -7.26
CA PRO A 831 3.25 11.94 -8.73
C PRO A 831 3.72 10.69 -9.50
N LEU A 832 4.45 9.75 -8.88
CA LEU A 832 4.76 8.43 -9.44
C LEU A 832 3.69 7.39 -9.08
N PHE A 833 3.25 7.39 -7.82
CA PHE A 833 2.18 6.56 -7.32
C PHE A 833 1.56 7.15 -6.04
N PRO A 834 0.22 7.24 -5.91
CA PRO A 834 -0.80 6.70 -6.82
C PRO A 834 -1.06 7.56 -8.08
N GLY A 835 -0.61 8.82 -8.11
CA GLY A 835 -0.72 9.70 -9.28
C GLY A 835 0.08 9.18 -10.50
N ALA A 836 0.03 9.91 -11.62
CA ALA A 836 0.57 9.45 -12.91
C ALA A 836 1.45 10.49 -13.64
N GLN A 837 1.93 11.53 -12.95
CA GLN A 837 2.73 12.61 -13.52
C GLN A 837 4.20 12.22 -13.78
N ILE A 838 4.69 11.14 -13.18
CA ILE A 838 6.00 10.52 -13.44
C ILE A 838 5.77 9.12 -14.00
N ASP A 839 6.20 8.89 -15.24
CA ASP A 839 5.91 7.67 -16.01
C ASP A 839 7.15 7.21 -16.79
N SER A 840 7.44 5.91 -16.74
CA SER A 840 8.55 5.25 -17.43
C SER A 840 8.51 5.41 -18.96
N ARG A 841 7.31 5.54 -19.54
CA ARG A 841 7.07 5.69 -20.98
C ARG A 841 7.42 7.10 -21.49
N PHE A 842 7.26 8.13 -20.66
CA PHE A 842 7.23 9.53 -21.11
C PHE A 842 8.33 10.42 -20.50
N ASN A 843 8.87 10.11 -19.32
CA ASN A 843 9.87 10.97 -18.67
C ASN A 843 10.95 10.19 -17.92
N THR A 844 11.93 9.69 -18.67
CA THR A 844 13.11 8.98 -18.13
C THR A 844 13.92 9.84 -17.14
N THR A 845 13.91 11.17 -17.27
CA THR A 845 14.63 12.07 -16.36
C THR A 845 14.01 12.10 -14.96
N LEU A 846 12.70 12.32 -14.84
CA LEU A 846 12.00 12.25 -13.55
C LEU A 846 11.94 10.83 -12.99
N VAL A 847 11.84 9.81 -13.83
CA VAL A 847 11.89 8.39 -13.43
C VAL A 847 13.23 8.02 -12.80
N ASN A 848 14.35 8.49 -13.37
CA ASN A 848 15.67 8.32 -12.78
C ASN A 848 15.78 9.08 -11.44
N ALA A 849 15.25 10.30 -11.35
CA ALA A 849 15.23 11.05 -10.09
C ALA A 849 14.35 10.40 -9.00
N ALA A 850 13.23 9.77 -9.39
CA ALA A 850 12.38 9.01 -8.48
C ALA A 850 13.09 7.73 -7.98
N LYS A 851 13.82 7.03 -8.86
CA LYS A 851 14.72 5.92 -8.47
C LYS A 851 15.81 6.37 -7.50
N VAL A 852 16.33 7.59 -7.62
CA VAL A 852 17.25 8.18 -6.63
C VAL A 852 16.53 8.48 -5.31
N SER A 853 15.35 9.11 -5.31
CA SER A 853 14.57 9.37 -4.10
C SER A 853 14.23 8.08 -3.32
N LEU A 854 13.79 7.02 -4.02
CA LEU A 854 13.54 5.70 -3.40
C LEU A 854 14.83 5.10 -2.82
N LYS A 855 15.97 5.22 -3.51
CA LYS A 855 17.27 4.74 -3.02
C LYS A 855 17.76 5.52 -1.78
N GLN A 856 17.47 6.82 -1.69
CA GLN A 856 17.80 7.66 -0.53
C GLN A 856 16.91 7.35 0.68
N ARG A 857 15.61 7.09 0.44
CA ARG A 857 14.65 6.66 1.46
C ARG A 857 14.94 5.26 1.99
N GLY A 858 15.43 4.37 1.12
CA GLY A 858 15.75 2.99 1.45
C GLY A 858 14.55 2.19 1.94
N ASP A 859 14.84 1.08 2.59
CA ASP A 859 13.84 0.18 3.17
C ASP A 859 13.08 0.81 4.35
N SER A 860 11.78 0.57 4.41
CA SER A 860 10.92 0.92 5.55
C SER A 860 10.94 -0.12 6.67
N SER A 861 10.55 0.33 7.87
CA SER A 861 10.47 -0.46 9.11
C SER A 861 9.03 -0.73 9.57
N ALA A 862 8.06 -0.68 8.65
CA ALA A 862 6.63 -0.82 8.93
C ALA A 862 5.88 -1.30 7.66
N GLY A 863 4.61 -1.70 7.81
CA GLY A 863 3.72 -2.19 6.75
C GLY A 863 3.41 -1.18 5.64
N TRP A 864 2.62 -0.12 5.90
CA TRP A 864 2.14 0.79 4.85
C TRP A 864 3.25 1.41 3.98
N PRO A 865 4.42 1.80 4.52
CA PRO A 865 5.47 2.39 3.71
C PRO A 865 6.21 1.33 2.89
N THR A 866 6.11 0.04 3.27
CA THR A 866 6.59 -1.11 2.48
C THR A 866 5.63 -1.41 1.33
N ALA A 867 4.32 -1.38 1.58
CA ALA A 867 3.29 -1.52 0.54
C ALA A 867 3.37 -0.38 -0.50
N TRP A 868 3.52 0.88 -0.07
CA TRP A 868 3.69 2.02 -0.99
C TRP A 868 4.97 1.88 -1.83
N ARG A 869 6.08 1.38 -1.25
CA ARG A 869 7.31 1.06 -2.01
C ARG A 869 7.05 0.01 -3.08
N ALA A 870 6.33 -1.08 -2.78
CA ALA A 870 6.00 -2.10 -3.77
C ALA A 870 5.24 -1.52 -4.99
N ASN A 871 4.20 -0.71 -4.75
CA ASN A 871 3.46 -0.01 -5.80
C ASN A 871 4.35 0.96 -6.62
N CYS A 872 5.22 1.73 -5.95
CA CYS A 872 6.18 2.62 -6.64
C CYS A 872 7.14 1.84 -7.54
N PHE A 873 7.64 0.67 -7.12
CA PHE A 873 8.53 -0.14 -7.98
C PHE A 873 7.78 -0.84 -9.13
N ALA A 874 6.51 -1.21 -8.94
CA ALA A 874 5.65 -1.67 -10.03
C ALA A 874 5.46 -0.61 -11.13
N ARG A 875 5.17 0.65 -10.76
CA ARG A 875 5.11 1.80 -11.71
C ARG A 875 6.44 2.10 -12.40
N LEU A 876 7.57 1.73 -11.78
CA LEU A 876 8.91 1.87 -12.36
C LEU A 876 9.33 0.69 -13.25
N LEU A 877 8.40 -0.26 -13.50
CA LEU A 877 8.57 -1.49 -14.27
C LEU A 877 9.68 -2.41 -13.69
N ASP A 878 9.81 -2.43 -12.36
CA ASP A 878 10.83 -3.17 -11.62
C ASP A 878 10.16 -4.25 -10.76
N GLY A 879 9.73 -5.34 -11.43
CA GLY A 879 8.99 -6.44 -10.81
C GLY A 879 9.77 -7.15 -9.70
N GLU A 880 11.09 -7.30 -9.86
CA GLU A 880 11.97 -7.85 -8.83
C GLU A 880 12.00 -6.97 -7.56
N LYS A 881 12.00 -5.64 -7.69
CA LYS A 881 11.90 -4.77 -6.51
C LYS A 881 10.48 -4.70 -5.93
N ALA A 882 9.44 -4.74 -6.75
CA ALA A 882 8.08 -4.83 -6.25
C ALA A 882 7.87 -6.12 -5.43
N TYR A 883 8.30 -7.27 -5.96
CA TYR A 883 8.30 -8.57 -5.30
C TYR A 883 9.15 -8.58 -4.01
N TYR A 884 10.34 -7.97 -4.02
CA TYR A 884 11.17 -7.80 -2.82
C TYR A 884 10.43 -7.07 -1.68
N TYR A 885 9.69 -5.99 -1.98
CA TYR A 885 8.89 -5.31 -0.96
C TYR A 885 7.65 -6.10 -0.54
N MET A 886 7.03 -6.88 -1.44
CA MET A 886 5.96 -7.81 -1.07
C MET A 886 6.43 -8.93 -0.14
N GLN A 887 7.61 -9.52 -0.37
CA GLN A 887 8.25 -10.46 0.55
C GLN A 887 8.48 -9.82 1.93
N ARG A 888 8.99 -8.58 1.98
CA ARG A 888 9.15 -7.85 3.26
C ARG A 888 7.82 -7.61 3.98
N LEU A 889 6.79 -7.20 3.25
CA LEU A 889 5.46 -6.96 3.81
C LEU A 889 4.90 -8.24 4.46
N LEU A 890 5.01 -9.37 3.77
CA LEU A 890 4.53 -10.66 4.24
C LEU A 890 5.36 -11.24 5.41
N HIS A 891 6.69 -11.18 5.32
CA HIS A 891 7.59 -11.86 6.27
C HIS A 891 7.89 -11.02 7.52
N LEU A 892 7.92 -9.68 7.40
CA LEU A 892 8.37 -8.77 8.47
C LEU A 892 7.24 -7.90 9.02
N PHE A 893 6.24 -7.57 8.20
CA PHE A 893 5.19 -6.59 8.52
C PHE A 893 3.78 -7.14 8.36
N SER A 894 3.61 -8.45 8.59
CA SER A 894 2.30 -9.10 8.69
C SER A 894 2.27 -10.05 9.88
N TYR A 895 1.17 -10.07 10.63
CA TYR A 895 0.87 -11.05 11.66
C TYR A 895 0.64 -12.44 11.05
N ASP A 896 0.38 -13.45 11.88
CA ASP A 896 0.21 -14.82 11.41
C ASP A 896 -1.12 -15.02 10.66
N ASN A 897 -2.14 -14.26 11.03
CA ASN A 897 -3.39 -14.06 10.27
C ASN A 897 -3.27 -13.04 9.12
N LEU A 898 -2.06 -12.82 8.60
CA LEU A 898 -1.72 -11.90 7.49
C LEU A 898 -2.08 -10.40 7.69
N TRP A 899 -2.70 -9.99 8.80
CA TRP A 899 -2.95 -8.59 9.12
C TRP A 899 -1.65 -7.78 9.15
N SER A 900 -1.62 -6.62 8.50
CA SER A 900 -0.40 -5.81 8.43
C SER A 900 -0.01 -5.16 9.77
N ILE A 901 1.30 -5.09 10.00
CA ILE A 901 1.93 -4.56 11.21
C ILE A 901 2.65 -3.24 10.87
N ASN A 902 2.32 -2.18 11.59
CA ASN A 902 3.17 -1.00 11.70
C ASN A 902 3.92 -1.08 13.06
N ASP A 903 3.40 -0.45 14.12
CA ASP A 903 3.73 -0.81 15.53
C ASP A 903 2.66 -1.72 16.17
N VAL A 904 1.46 -1.75 15.56
CA VAL A 904 0.27 -2.54 15.90
C VAL A 904 -0.44 -2.95 14.60
N PHE A 905 -1.56 -3.68 14.69
CA PHE A 905 -2.45 -3.89 13.54
C PHE A 905 -2.93 -2.55 12.98
N GLN A 906 -2.74 -2.42 11.68
CA GLN A 906 -3.14 -1.32 10.81
C GLN A 906 -3.46 -1.93 9.45
N ILE A 907 -4.63 -1.64 8.88
CA ILE A 907 -5.16 -2.35 7.72
C ILE A 907 -4.64 -1.82 6.37
N ASP A 908 -4.12 -0.60 6.39
CA ASP A 908 -3.60 0.13 5.23
C ASP A 908 -2.69 -0.72 4.34
N ALA A 909 -1.70 -1.41 4.91
CA ALA A 909 -0.76 -2.19 4.13
C ALA A 909 -1.34 -3.51 3.55
N ASN A 910 -2.38 -4.09 4.15
CA ASN A 910 -3.13 -5.20 3.52
C ASN A 910 -3.72 -4.73 2.20
N PHE A 911 -4.36 -3.56 2.21
CA PHE A 911 -4.99 -2.96 1.04
C PHE A 911 -3.97 -2.47 0.01
N GLY A 912 -2.91 -1.79 0.46
CA GLY A 912 -1.81 -1.36 -0.41
C GLY A 912 -1.00 -2.52 -1.01
N GLY A 913 -0.83 -3.62 -0.27
CA GLY A 913 -0.15 -4.83 -0.75
C GLY A 913 -0.99 -5.63 -1.76
N ALA A 914 -2.31 -5.72 -1.54
CA ALA A 914 -3.23 -6.27 -2.54
C ALA A 914 -3.18 -5.45 -3.85
N ASN A 915 -3.16 -4.11 -3.75
CA ASN A 915 -2.99 -3.25 -4.94
C ASN A 915 -1.61 -3.40 -5.61
N ALA A 916 -0.55 -3.67 -4.86
CA ALA A 916 0.78 -3.90 -5.44
C ALA A 916 0.79 -5.15 -6.34
N VAL A 917 0.11 -6.23 -5.95
CA VAL A 917 -0.08 -7.41 -6.81
C VAL A 917 -0.85 -7.03 -8.09
N ALA A 918 -1.89 -6.20 -7.98
CA ALA A 918 -2.64 -5.71 -9.14
C ALA A 918 -1.74 -4.88 -10.09
N GLU A 919 -1.06 -3.85 -9.58
CA GLU A 919 -0.16 -2.97 -10.34
C GLU A 919 1.08 -3.68 -10.93
N MET A 920 1.47 -4.86 -10.41
CA MET A 920 2.51 -5.72 -11.01
C MET A 920 2.01 -6.48 -12.26
N ILE A 921 0.73 -6.83 -12.30
CA ILE A 921 0.09 -7.67 -13.33
C ILE A 921 -0.63 -6.82 -14.39
N LEU A 922 -1.18 -5.67 -14.00
CA LEU A 922 -1.98 -4.80 -14.86
C LEU A 922 -1.85 -3.32 -14.44
N GLN A 923 -1.47 -2.47 -15.39
CA GLN A 923 -1.50 -1.02 -15.26
C GLN A 923 -2.47 -0.42 -16.28
N SER A 924 -3.11 0.71 -15.97
CA SER A 924 -4.08 1.35 -16.88
C SER A 924 -4.04 2.88 -16.87
N HIS A 925 -2.98 3.48 -16.32
CA HIS A 925 -2.83 4.93 -16.18
C HIS A 925 -2.22 5.56 -17.45
N ASN A 926 -2.42 6.87 -17.62
CA ASN A 926 -1.99 7.66 -18.79
C ASN A 926 -2.49 7.12 -20.16
N GLY A 927 -3.74 6.61 -20.19
CA GLY A 927 -4.46 6.31 -21.44
C GLY A 927 -4.07 5.01 -22.15
N GLU A 928 -3.25 4.15 -21.54
CA GLU A 928 -2.95 2.81 -22.08
C GLU A 928 -3.16 1.74 -21.01
N ILE A 929 -3.69 0.58 -21.42
CA ILE A 929 -3.78 -0.64 -20.63
C ILE A 929 -2.48 -1.44 -20.84
N HIS A 930 -1.60 -1.49 -19.85
CA HIS A 930 -0.30 -2.18 -19.90
C HIS A 930 -0.38 -3.51 -19.15
N ILE A 931 -0.26 -4.60 -19.90
CA ILE A 931 -0.39 -5.99 -19.45
C ILE A 931 0.98 -6.54 -19.03
N LEU A 932 1.03 -7.24 -17.88
CA LEU A 932 2.23 -7.81 -17.26
C LEU A 932 3.41 -6.81 -17.08
N PRO A 933 3.17 -5.57 -16.59
CA PRO A 933 4.16 -4.49 -16.61
C PRO A 933 5.35 -4.69 -15.66
N ALA A 934 5.19 -5.47 -14.58
CA ALA A 934 6.22 -5.67 -13.56
C ALA A 934 6.12 -7.07 -12.90
N ILE A 935 6.01 -8.12 -13.71
CA ILE A 935 6.06 -9.52 -13.26
C ILE A 935 7.50 -9.91 -12.85
N PRO A 936 7.72 -10.52 -11.67
CA PRO A 936 9.01 -11.05 -11.24
C PRO A 936 9.28 -12.44 -11.85
N ALA A 937 10.55 -12.81 -11.97
CA ALA A 937 10.98 -14.10 -12.54
C ALA A 937 10.57 -15.34 -11.71
N SER A 938 10.04 -15.15 -10.50
CA SER A 938 9.42 -16.20 -9.68
C SER A 938 7.98 -16.52 -10.11
N TRP A 939 7.22 -15.56 -10.65
CA TRP A 939 5.84 -15.74 -11.10
C TRP A 939 5.82 -16.20 -12.57
N LYS A 940 6.47 -17.35 -12.86
CA LYS A 940 6.59 -17.88 -14.23
C LYS A 940 5.24 -18.20 -14.85
N GLU A 941 4.40 -18.90 -14.10
CA GLU A 941 3.05 -19.29 -14.46
C GLU A 941 2.08 -18.48 -13.62
N GLY A 942 0.96 -18.06 -14.20
CA GLY A 942 -0.11 -17.45 -13.43
C GLY A 942 -1.31 -17.08 -14.28
N ASN A 943 -2.42 -16.82 -13.58
CA ASN A 943 -3.61 -16.27 -14.20
C ASN A 943 -4.41 -15.42 -13.20
N VAL A 944 -5.11 -14.43 -13.73
CA VAL A 944 -6.08 -13.60 -13.02
C VAL A 944 -7.34 -13.46 -13.87
N THR A 945 -8.50 -13.33 -13.22
CA THR A 945 -9.78 -13.07 -13.89
C THR A 945 -10.43 -11.82 -13.31
N GLY A 946 -11.27 -11.17 -14.12
CA GLY A 946 -12.13 -10.07 -13.67
C GLY A 946 -11.43 -8.81 -13.16
N PHE A 947 -10.12 -8.66 -13.36
CA PHE A 947 -9.37 -7.43 -13.04
C PHE A 947 -9.95 -6.25 -13.84
N ARG A 948 -9.97 -5.05 -13.28
CA ARG A 948 -10.45 -3.86 -14.01
C ARG A 948 -9.33 -2.98 -14.52
N ALA A 949 -9.62 -2.25 -15.59
CA ALA A 949 -8.78 -1.18 -16.12
C ALA A 949 -9.60 0.08 -16.40
N ARG A 950 -8.92 1.23 -16.36
CA ARG A 950 -9.48 2.54 -16.71
C ARG A 950 -10.02 2.55 -18.15
N GLY A 951 -11.08 3.31 -18.37
CA GLY A 951 -11.89 3.32 -19.60
C GLY A 951 -13.14 2.45 -19.55
N GLY A 952 -13.38 1.71 -18.46
CA GLY A 952 -14.50 0.77 -18.36
C GLY A 952 -14.17 -0.57 -19.02
N PHE A 953 -13.12 -1.23 -18.53
CA PHE A 953 -12.67 -2.53 -19.03
C PHE A 953 -12.53 -3.56 -17.91
N THR A 954 -12.86 -4.80 -18.24
CA THR A 954 -12.59 -6.00 -17.42
C THR A 954 -11.64 -6.92 -18.19
N LEU A 955 -10.67 -7.53 -17.50
CA LEU A 955 -9.61 -8.33 -18.07
C LEU A 955 -9.44 -9.68 -17.35
N ASP A 956 -9.38 -10.74 -18.14
CA ASP A 956 -8.80 -12.02 -17.73
C ASP A 956 -7.41 -12.15 -18.39
N ILE A 957 -6.37 -12.50 -17.64
CA ILE A 957 -4.97 -12.53 -18.13
C ILE A 957 -4.32 -13.83 -17.67
N ALA A 958 -3.66 -14.55 -18.58
CA ALA A 958 -2.89 -15.76 -18.31
C ALA A 958 -1.49 -15.69 -18.93
N TRP A 959 -0.49 -16.17 -18.21
CA TRP A 959 0.91 -16.15 -18.63
C TRP A 959 1.67 -17.43 -18.23
N SER A 960 2.70 -17.75 -19.01
CA SER A 960 3.55 -18.94 -18.85
C SER A 960 4.99 -18.60 -19.24
N ASP A 961 5.98 -19.13 -18.51
CA ASP A 961 7.39 -18.70 -18.52
C ASP A 961 7.54 -17.15 -18.56
N GLY A 962 6.74 -16.44 -17.76
CA GLY A 962 6.70 -14.97 -17.66
C GLY A 962 6.14 -14.25 -18.90
N SER A 963 5.61 -14.99 -19.88
CA SER A 963 5.20 -14.47 -21.19
C SER A 963 3.68 -14.55 -21.38
N LEU A 964 3.09 -13.55 -22.05
CA LEU A 964 1.63 -13.45 -22.23
C LEU A 964 1.09 -14.60 -23.10
N VAL A 965 0.30 -15.50 -22.51
CA VAL A 965 -0.40 -16.56 -23.23
C VAL A 965 -1.69 -15.99 -23.81
N SER A 966 -2.50 -15.33 -23.00
CA SER A 966 -3.73 -14.67 -23.43
C SER A 966 -4.16 -13.54 -22.49
N ALA A 967 -4.64 -12.43 -23.06
CA ALA A 967 -5.43 -11.44 -22.34
C ALA A 967 -6.80 -11.29 -23.02
N LYS A 968 -7.88 -11.48 -22.27
CA LYS A 968 -9.27 -11.33 -22.72
C LYS A 968 -9.83 -10.02 -22.17
N LEU A 969 -10.01 -9.04 -23.03
CA LEU A 969 -10.50 -7.71 -22.68
C LEU A 969 -11.99 -7.60 -23.03
N LYS A 970 -12.82 -7.14 -22.09
CA LYS A 970 -14.23 -6.81 -22.30
C LYS A 970 -14.47 -5.33 -21.98
N SER A 971 -15.14 -4.60 -22.87
CA SER A 971 -15.51 -3.19 -22.64
C SER A 971 -16.94 -3.06 -22.09
N THR A 972 -17.12 -2.39 -20.96
CA THR A 972 -18.45 -2.02 -20.43
C THR A 972 -18.94 -0.67 -20.98
N SER A 973 -18.05 0.12 -21.59
CA SER A 973 -18.31 1.46 -22.09
C SER A 973 -18.53 1.51 -23.60
N GLY A 974 -17.81 0.68 -24.38
CA GLY A 974 -17.77 0.77 -25.85
C GLY A 974 -16.84 1.88 -26.32
N THR A 975 -15.53 1.71 -26.08
CA THR A 975 -14.51 2.76 -26.25
C THR A 975 -13.27 2.24 -26.98
N LEU A 976 -12.36 3.16 -27.34
CA LEU A 976 -11.04 2.81 -27.85
C LEU A 976 -10.08 2.56 -26.67
N ALA A 977 -9.40 1.42 -26.69
CA ALA A 977 -8.29 1.12 -25.78
C ALA A 977 -6.97 1.05 -26.57
N ARG A 978 -5.96 1.80 -26.10
CA ARG A 978 -4.57 1.46 -26.39
C ARG A 978 -4.13 0.36 -25.42
N VAL A 979 -3.69 -0.77 -25.94
CA VAL A 979 -3.22 -1.91 -25.15
C VAL A 979 -1.74 -2.11 -25.40
N ARG A 980 -0.95 -2.31 -24.34
CA ARG A 980 0.51 -2.49 -24.37
C ARG A 980 0.91 -3.82 -23.76
N TYR A 981 1.85 -4.49 -24.40
CA TYR A 981 2.60 -5.62 -23.82
C TYR A 981 4.07 -5.50 -24.25
N ASN A 982 4.98 -5.59 -23.28
CA ASN A 982 6.40 -5.23 -23.45
C ASN A 982 6.55 -3.82 -24.07
N SER A 983 7.47 -3.65 -25.03
CA SER A 983 7.70 -2.39 -25.74
C SER A 983 6.54 -1.95 -26.65
N ASN A 984 5.65 -2.86 -27.03
CA ASN A 984 4.76 -2.69 -28.18
C ASN A 984 3.34 -2.39 -27.73
N ALA A 985 2.62 -1.58 -28.49
CA ALA A 985 1.23 -1.22 -28.19
C ALA A 985 0.38 -1.18 -29.47
N ILE A 986 -0.89 -1.56 -29.32
CA ILE A 986 -1.89 -1.64 -30.39
C ILE A 986 -3.15 -0.87 -29.98
N ASP A 987 -3.84 -0.28 -30.95
CA ASP A 987 -5.07 0.48 -30.73
C ASP A 987 -6.30 -0.35 -31.17
N LEU A 988 -7.24 -0.53 -30.24
CA LEU A 988 -8.42 -1.39 -30.42
C LEU A 988 -9.69 -0.59 -30.13
N ALA A 989 -10.58 -0.48 -31.11
CA ALA A 989 -11.95 -0.02 -30.88
C ALA A 989 -12.82 -1.17 -30.37
N PHE A 990 -13.70 -0.91 -29.40
CA PHE A 990 -14.69 -1.86 -28.89
C PHE A 990 -16.11 -1.31 -29.02
N ASP A 991 -17.06 -2.15 -29.46
CA ASP A 991 -18.48 -1.95 -29.18
C ASP A 991 -18.77 -2.20 -27.68
N LYS A 992 -19.90 -1.68 -27.17
CA LYS A 992 -20.28 -1.92 -25.76
C LYS A 992 -20.64 -3.39 -25.52
N GLU A 993 -20.13 -3.95 -24.43
CA GLU A 993 -20.10 -5.38 -24.09
C GLU A 993 -19.28 -6.27 -25.05
N GLU A 994 -18.55 -5.70 -26.03
CA GLU A 994 -17.67 -6.47 -26.90
C GLU A 994 -16.46 -7.01 -26.14
N GLU A 995 -16.02 -8.21 -26.52
CA GLU A 995 -14.93 -8.97 -25.92
C GLU A 995 -13.88 -9.34 -26.99
N LYS A 996 -12.59 -9.16 -26.69
CA LYS A 996 -11.47 -9.48 -27.59
C LYS A 996 -10.37 -10.19 -26.84
N THR A 997 -9.87 -11.28 -27.42
CA THR A 997 -8.72 -12.03 -26.90
C THR A 997 -7.47 -11.65 -27.69
N LEU A 998 -6.42 -11.28 -26.96
CA LEU A 998 -5.08 -10.98 -27.45
C LEU A 998 -4.11 -12.04 -26.94
N THR A 999 -3.04 -12.29 -27.69
CA THR A 999 -1.90 -13.14 -27.35
C THR A 999 -0.61 -12.33 -27.45
N ALA A 1000 0.54 -12.86 -27.00
CA ALA A 1000 1.82 -12.21 -27.27
C ALA A 1000 2.06 -11.93 -28.78
N SER A 1001 1.51 -12.75 -29.68
CA SER A 1001 1.74 -12.61 -31.13
C SER A 1001 1.05 -11.40 -31.77
N ASP A 1002 -0.06 -10.93 -31.20
CA ASP A 1002 -0.79 -9.75 -31.67
C ASP A 1002 0.01 -8.44 -31.45
N PHE A 1003 1.01 -8.48 -30.55
CA PHE A 1003 1.96 -7.39 -30.30
C PHE A 1003 3.27 -7.52 -31.09
N LEU A 1004 3.46 -8.59 -31.87
CA LEU A 1004 4.66 -8.78 -32.73
C LEU A 1004 4.50 -8.19 -34.13
N ILE A 1005 3.32 -7.70 -34.48
CA ILE A 1005 3.00 -7.14 -35.80
C ILE A 1005 2.91 -5.62 -35.69
N VAL A 1006 3.94 -4.92 -36.19
CA VAL A 1006 4.02 -3.46 -36.35
C VAL A 1006 4.58 -3.15 -37.72
#